data_AF-A0A0K3CF02-F1
#
_entry.id   AF-A0A0K3CF02-F1
#
_cell.length_a   1.000
_cell.length_b   1.000
_cell.length_c   1.000
_cell.angle_alpha   90.00
_cell.angle_beta   90.00
_cell.angle_gamma   90.00
#
_symmetry.space_group_name_H-M   'P 1'
#
loop_
_entity.id
_entity.type
_entity.pdbx_description
1 polymer ?
#
loop_
_entity_poly.entity_id
_entity_poly.type
_entity_poly.pdbx_seq_one_letter_code
_entity_poly.pdbx_strand_id
1 'polypeptide(L)'
;MSSSTPSPDANAGGEPVSLYIYDLSNGLAAMWGQALTGRPVEGIWHTSLVLYGMEVFFGQGISIVSPPGTTHHGVPKKKLSCGVTHLDKETFLEYIEGLRETYTADAYHLLEFNCNTFTNDVLSFLNSSSIPSYILSQPSEIMSTPFGAQMRPMIEQMFVGRRTASAGRAEIGRLTSQLGMGGLPTPAPTPPSAESVASNLQIVTSAASLRSTLAASPSVIVLYTHPSSSASSIAKTTFESLAREYGRTKFVLVETHLAHDGAKEFADLGLKKGEGETLALFARGRCVKPLPSPSPDALEDKIKWLEDRLWLTHPHSSLGLSHLDALVSRARKGEGLTSWKGVPKRDGLERKSVEEVVGAAFEVERRREEVCAVMRGAVGRVFEAAQGGKGVELDEEAWGAAIETLEALSTAEKLDAPLFPLIDLLRLAFSLPTTSVSPITLASLPQLIAALAGTLDSRSSAPSFETDLLTSLKLISNLLTSLKLISNLLSPAFQPPALTARVLAPDCLPSLTRLVLHALLSPPSSSASKLPLVAAQTAFSLVARVCEERMYEEDVGGEEWEVEVASAVVEALGGAEDGEIRESPFRSFAPFLSMKGVLIAVVGIELAVHHLTNTLGTLLFLSPHFASVQSLLEVLETDAVLARVEERTGKAERELVREVRRLVKSGGEA
;
A
#
# COMPACT_ATOMS: atom_id res chain seq x y z
N MET A 1 45.67 25.75 -63.04
CA MET A 1 45.33 24.61 -62.16
C MET A 1 45.02 25.16 -60.79
N SER A 2 43.75 25.17 -60.43
CA SER A 2 43.28 25.42 -59.05
C SER A 2 41.84 24.92 -58.98
N SER A 3 41.69 23.84 -58.23
CA SER A 3 40.47 23.07 -57.98
C SER A 3 39.44 23.87 -57.18
N SER A 4 38.24 24.05 -57.73
CA SER A 4 37.06 24.53 -57.02
C SER A 4 36.30 23.36 -56.42
N THR A 5 36.23 23.32 -55.08
CA THR A 5 35.24 22.56 -54.31
C THR A 5 33.82 23.00 -54.68
N PRO A 6 32.87 22.08 -54.94
CA PRO A 6 31.47 22.45 -55.00
C PRO A 6 30.89 22.51 -53.57
N SER A 7 30.18 23.60 -53.30
CA SER A 7 29.34 23.85 -52.13
C SER A 7 28.20 22.84 -52.02
N PRO A 8 27.67 22.58 -50.79
CA PRO A 8 26.61 21.61 -50.57
C PRO A 8 25.27 22.24 -50.98
N ASP A 9 24.61 21.64 -51.97
CA ASP A 9 23.28 22.02 -52.40
C ASP A 9 22.25 21.76 -51.29
N ALA A 10 21.49 22.80 -50.97
CA ALA A 10 20.26 22.73 -50.19
C ALA A 10 19.10 22.29 -51.09
N ASN A 11 18.71 21.02 -51.07
CA ASN A 11 17.31 20.55 -51.06
C ASN A 11 17.20 19.01 -51.07
N ALA A 12 16.77 18.43 -49.95
CA ALA A 12 16.05 17.15 -49.90
C ALA A 12 15.08 17.21 -48.72
N GLY A 13 13.87 17.75 -48.95
CA GLY A 13 12.88 18.09 -47.90
C GLY A 13 12.13 16.88 -47.34
N GLY A 14 12.82 16.00 -46.61
CA GLY A 14 12.22 14.89 -45.85
C GLY A 14 12.77 14.79 -44.42
N GLU A 15 11.99 14.22 -43.51
CA GLU A 15 12.40 13.98 -42.12
C GLU A 15 13.43 12.84 -42.06
N PRO A 16 14.58 13.01 -41.39
CA PRO A 16 15.57 11.94 -41.25
C PRO A 16 15.05 10.80 -40.36
N VAL A 17 15.21 9.57 -40.85
CA VAL A 17 14.86 8.34 -40.10
C VAL A 17 16.15 7.66 -39.66
N SER A 18 16.24 7.32 -38.38
CA SER A 18 17.39 6.60 -37.80
C SER A 18 16.95 5.31 -37.11
N LEU A 19 17.71 4.23 -37.27
CA LEU A 19 17.51 2.97 -36.55
C LEU A 19 18.47 2.92 -35.35
N TYR A 20 17.92 2.81 -34.16
CA TYR A 20 18.67 2.60 -32.93
C TYR A 20 18.73 1.10 -32.63
N ILE A 21 19.93 0.61 -32.34
CA ILE A 21 20.20 -0.82 -32.13
C ILE A 21 20.77 -0.99 -30.73
N TYR A 22 20.09 -1.80 -29.92
CA TYR A 22 20.42 -2.13 -28.54
C TYR A 22 20.85 -3.58 -28.41
N ASP A 23 21.73 -3.86 -27.46
CA ASP A 23 22.15 -5.21 -27.10
C ASP A 23 21.54 -5.61 -25.76
N LEU A 24 20.46 -6.39 -25.79
CA LEU A 24 19.75 -6.83 -24.59
C LEU A 24 20.61 -7.72 -23.66
N SER A 25 21.71 -8.27 -24.17
CA SER A 25 22.63 -9.09 -23.38
C SER A 25 23.67 -8.26 -22.61
N ASN A 26 23.77 -6.96 -22.87
CA ASN A 26 24.80 -6.07 -22.31
C ASN A 26 26.22 -6.65 -22.48
N GLY A 27 26.55 -7.17 -23.66
CA GLY A 27 27.87 -7.74 -23.97
C GLY A 27 28.07 -9.20 -23.56
N LEU A 28 27.13 -9.82 -22.83
CA LEU A 28 27.22 -11.24 -22.47
C LEU A 28 27.15 -12.16 -23.69
N ALA A 29 26.36 -11.81 -24.71
CA ALA A 29 26.30 -12.59 -25.95
C ALA A 29 27.64 -12.58 -26.68
N ALA A 30 28.33 -11.44 -26.73
CA ALA A 30 29.67 -11.35 -27.33
C ALA A 30 30.70 -12.23 -26.61
N MET A 31 30.59 -12.37 -25.29
CA MET A 31 31.52 -13.13 -24.47
C MET A 31 31.28 -14.65 -24.53
N TRP A 32 30.01 -15.08 -24.53
CA TRP A 32 29.64 -16.49 -24.41
C TRP A 32 29.04 -17.10 -25.68
N GLY A 33 28.70 -16.28 -26.68
CA GLY A 33 28.01 -16.72 -27.89
C GLY A 33 28.74 -17.83 -28.63
N GLN A 34 30.07 -17.73 -28.74
CA GLN A 34 30.91 -18.75 -29.37
C GLN A 34 30.87 -20.08 -28.61
N ALA A 35 30.95 -20.02 -27.28
CA ALA A 35 30.96 -21.21 -26.43
C ALA A 35 29.60 -21.92 -26.39
N LEU A 36 28.50 -21.15 -26.41
CA LEU A 36 27.15 -21.68 -26.28
C LEU A 36 26.54 -22.08 -27.63
N THR A 37 26.71 -21.26 -28.67
CA THR A 37 26.05 -21.47 -29.97
C THR A 37 26.99 -22.04 -31.04
N GLY A 38 28.28 -22.21 -30.72
CA GLY A 38 29.31 -22.69 -31.65
C GLY A 38 29.77 -21.65 -32.68
N ARG A 39 29.29 -20.41 -32.58
CA ARG A 39 29.53 -19.31 -33.51
C ARG A 39 29.51 -17.96 -32.81
N PRO A 40 30.19 -16.92 -33.34
CA PRO A 40 30.29 -15.65 -32.64
C PRO A 40 28.95 -14.91 -32.71
N VAL A 41 28.42 -14.46 -31.57
CA VAL A 41 27.18 -13.68 -31.47
C VAL A 41 27.50 -12.34 -30.85
N GLU A 42 27.49 -11.25 -31.61
CA GLU A 42 27.93 -9.93 -31.13
C GLU A 42 26.99 -9.28 -30.08
N GLY A 43 25.73 -9.69 -30.04
CA GLY A 43 24.69 -9.12 -29.20
C GLY A 43 23.33 -9.78 -29.43
N ILE A 44 22.38 -9.54 -28.54
CA ILE A 44 20.96 -9.85 -28.77
C ILE A 44 20.28 -8.56 -29.17
N TRP A 45 19.93 -8.45 -30.45
CA TRP A 45 19.53 -7.18 -31.05
C TRP A 45 18.07 -6.83 -30.76
N HIS A 46 17.87 -5.67 -30.14
CA HIS A 46 16.61 -4.97 -30.09
C HIS A 46 16.71 -3.69 -30.90
N THR A 47 15.68 -3.34 -31.66
CA THR A 47 15.70 -2.15 -32.52
C THR A 47 14.51 -1.23 -32.27
N SER A 48 14.74 0.07 -32.49
CA SER A 48 13.72 1.12 -32.50
C SER A 48 13.99 2.11 -33.63
N LEU A 49 12.95 2.80 -34.10
CA LEU A 49 13.06 3.85 -35.11
C LEU A 49 12.96 5.22 -34.47
N VAL A 50 13.81 6.14 -34.91
CA VAL A 50 13.87 7.53 -34.44
C VAL A 50 13.62 8.48 -35.59
N LEU A 51 12.57 9.30 -35.45
CA LEU A 51 12.12 10.31 -36.40
C LEU A 51 11.25 11.33 -35.67
N TYR A 52 11.18 12.59 -36.13
CA TYR A 52 10.41 13.68 -35.50
C TYR A 52 10.73 13.92 -34.01
N GLY A 53 11.96 13.63 -33.59
CA GLY A 53 12.36 13.72 -32.18
C GLY A 53 11.68 12.70 -31.25
N MET A 54 11.14 11.60 -31.79
CA MET A 54 10.56 10.50 -31.04
C MET A 54 11.17 9.16 -31.46
N GLU A 55 11.18 8.21 -30.53
CA GLU A 55 11.62 6.84 -30.69
C GLU A 55 10.43 5.90 -30.61
N VAL A 56 10.26 5.02 -31.60
CA VAL A 56 9.13 4.10 -31.72
C VAL A 56 9.63 2.67 -31.76
N PHE A 57 9.06 1.80 -30.92
CA PHE A 57 9.40 0.38 -30.87
C PHE A 57 8.21 -0.48 -30.42
N PHE A 58 8.31 -1.80 -30.61
CA PHE A 58 7.28 -2.76 -30.26
C PHE A 58 7.73 -3.65 -29.10
N GLY A 59 6.86 -3.92 -28.14
CA GLY A 59 7.11 -4.80 -26.98
C GLY A 59 5.79 -5.36 -26.46
N GLN A 60 5.29 -4.86 -25.33
CA GLN A 60 3.91 -5.16 -24.86
C GLN A 60 2.87 -4.31 -25.62
N GLY A 61 3.00 -4.21 -26.95
CA GLY A 61 2.35 -3.20 -27.77
C GLY A 61 3.33 -2.13 -28.27
N ILE A 62 2.86 -1.23 -29.13
CA ILE A 62 3.68 -0.15 -29.70
C ILE A 62 3.91 0.94 -28.65
N SER A 63 5.18 1.27 -28.40
CA SER A 63 5.62 2.33 -27.50
C SER A 63 6.26 3.46 -28.29
N ILE A 64 5.93 4.70 -27.91
CA ILE A 64 6.51 5.93 -28.46
C ILE A 64 7.14 6.68 -27.28
N VAL A 65 8.40 7.07 -27.41
CA VAL A 65 9.18 7.72 -26.36
C VAL A 65 9.85 8.98 -26.91
N SER A 66 9.78 10.08 -26.16
CA SER A 66 10.47 11.33 -26.51
C SER A 66 11.05 11.95 -25.22
N PRO A 67 12.34 12.35 -25.18
CA PRO A 67 13.30 12.36 -26.29
C PRO A 67 13.88 10.96 -26.60
N PRO A 68 14.44 10.72 -27.81
CA PRO A 68 15.00 9.43 -28.19
C PRO A 68 16.19 9.03 -27.32
N GLY A 69 16.33 7.74 -27.04
CA GLY A 69 17.39 7.17 -26.21
C GLY A 69 17.11 7.19 -24.69
N THR A 70 15.87 7.46 -24.28
CA THR A 70 15.44 7.45 -22.86
C THR A 70 14.67 6.19 -22.47
N THR A 71 14.72 5.16 -23.33
CA THR A 71 14.03 3.89 -23.08
C THR A 71 14.74 3.08 -22.00
N HIS A 72 14.02 2.11 -21.41
CA HIS A 72 14.57 1.16 -20.46
C HIS A 72 15.66 0.22 -21.05
N HIS A 73 15.90 0.29 -22.37
CA HIS A 73 16.96 -0.44 -23.06
C HIS A 73 18.34 0.21 -22.94
N GLY A 74 18.44 1.39 -22.32
CA GLY A 74 19.71 2.07 -22.06
C GLY A 74 20.22 2.84 -23.27
N VAL A 75 21.54 2.84 -23.50
CA VAL A 75 22.17 3.56 -24.62
C VAL A 75 22.24 2.64 -25.85
N PRO A 76 21.83 3.11 -27.04
CA PRO A 76 21.94 2.31 -28.26
C PRO A 76 23.42 2.04 -28.58
N LYS A 77 23.73 0.77 -28.81
CA LYS A 77 25.07 0.30 -29.19
C LYS A 77 25.46 0.78 -30.60
N LYS A 78 24.47 0.89 -31.51
CA LYS A 78 24.65 1.45 -32.86
C LYS A 78 23.47 2.34 -33.23
N LYS A 79 23.75 3.44 -33.94
CA LYS A 79 22.75 4.33 -34.56
C LYS A 79 23.01 4.35 -36.06
N LEU A 80 22.06 3.88 -36.86
CA LEU A 80 22.17 3.83 -38.32
C LEU A 80 21.21 4.84 -38.94
N SER A 81 21.68 5.63 -39.91
CA SER A 81 20.79 6.45 -40.72
C SER A 81 20.10 5.57 -41.76
N CYS A 82 18.77 5.63 -41.80
CA CYS A 82 17.92 4.82 -42.67
C CYS A 82 17.25 5.65 -43.77
N GLY A 83 17.83 6.79 -44.12
CA GLY A 83 17.31 7.70 -45.14
C GLY A 83 16.35 8.74 -44.58
N VAL A 84 15.44 9.21 -45.44
CA VAL A 84 14.43 10.22 -45.10
C VAL A 84 13.04 9.72 -45.42
N THR A 85 12.02 10.27 -44.75
CA THR A 85 10.60 10.11 -45.10
C THR A 85 10.02 11.46 -45.53
N HIS A 86 9.05 11.43 -46.44
CA HIS A 86 8.30 12.62 -46.87
C HIS A 86 6.89 12.66 -46.29
N LEU A 87 6.52 11.67 -45.47
CA LEU A 87 5.30 11.76 -44.68
C LEU A 87 5.45 12.90 -43.68
N ASP A 88 4.34 13.52 -43.29
CA ASP A 88 4.31 14.40 -42.13
C ASP A 88 4.13 13.56 -40.85
N LYS A 89 4.32 14.20 -39.70
CA LYS A 89 4.23 13.55 -38.39
C LYS A 89 2.82 13.02 -38.10
N GLU A 90 1.78 13.72 -38.52
CA GLU A 90 0.38 13.36 -38.22
C GLU A 90 -0.01 12.10 -38.99
N THR A 91 0.26 12.07 -40.30
CA THR A 91 0.06 10.89 -41.15
C THR A 91 0.85 9.68 -40.64
N PHE A 92 2.08 9.89 -40.16
CA PHE A 92 2.86 8.81 -39.56
C PHE A 92 2.23 8.26 -38.28
N LEU A 93 1.71 9.12 -37.40
CA LEU A 93 1.06 8.70 -36.16
C LEU A 93 -0.25 7.96 -36.43
N GLU A 94 -1.04 8.39 -37.42
CA GLU A 94 -2.23 7.66 -37.87
C GLU A 94 -1.90 6.25 -38.36
N TYR A 95 -0.81 6.11 -39.13
CA TYR A 95 -0.33 4.80 -39.55
C TYR A 95 0.07 3.91 -38.36
N ILE A 96 0.82 4.47 -37.39
CA ILE A 96 1.19 3.76 -36.16
C ILE A 96 -0.05 3.33 -35.37
N GLU A 97 -1.09 4.17 -35.32
CA GLU A 97 -2.34 3.85 -34.65
C GLU A 97 -3.06 2.67 -35.32
N GLY A 98 -3.14 2.65 -36.65
CA GLY A 98 -3.68 1.51 -37.40
C GLY A 98 -2.90 0.21 -37.17
N LEU A 99 -1.57 0.30 -36.97
CA LEU A 99 -0.75 -0.87 -36.65
C LEU A 99 -1.05 -1.46 -35.26
N ARG A 100 -1.63 -0.72 -34.33
CA ARG A 100 -1.92 -1.22 -32.97
C ARG A 100 -2.89 -2.38 -32.94
N GLU A 101 -3.77 -2.51 -33.94
CA GLU A 101 -4.69 -3.65 -34.06
C GLU A 101 -3.94 -4.97 -34.31
N THR A 102 -2.79 -4.90 -35.00
CA THR A 102 -1.96 -6.07 -35.34
C THR A 102 -0.83 -6.25 -34.33
N TYR A 103 -0.18 -5.16 -33.93
CA TYR A 103 0.94 -5.11 -33.00
C TYR A 103 0.47 -4.94 -31.55
N THR A 104 -0.31 -5.92 -31.09
CA THR A 104 -0.81 -5.98 -29.70
C THR A 104 0.19 -6.65 -28.76
N ALA A 105 0.00 -6.48 -27.45
CA ALA A 105 0.79 -7.18 -26.44
C ALA A 105 0.67 -8.71 -26.55
N ASP A 106 -0.53 -9.20 -26.89
CA ASP A 106 -0.80 -10.63 -27.04
C ASP A 106 -0.19 -11.21 -28.33
N ALA A 107 0.03 -10.39 -29.36
CA ALA A 107 0.66 -10.81 -30.61
C ALA A 107 2.20 -10.91 -30.52
N TYR A 108 2.84 -10.33 -29.49
CA TYR A 108 4.29 -10.30 -29.38
C TYR A 108 4.89 -11.71 -29.18
N HIS A 109 5.80 -12.09 -30.08
CA HIS A 109 6.54 -13.35 -30.01
C HIS A 109 8.03 -13.12 -30.25
N LEU A 110 8.87 -13.48 -29.27
CA LEU A 110 10.31 -13.18 -29.29
C LEU A 110 11.05 -13.65 -30.55
N LEU A 111 10.64 -14.79 -31.15
CA LEU A 111 11.32 -15.37 -32.30
C LEU A 111 10.70 -15.01 -33.65
N GLU A 112 9.40 -14.72 -33.69
CA GLU A 112 8.64 -14.67 -34.97
C GLU A 112 7.98 -13.31 -35.21
N PHE A 113 7.59 -12.59 -34.15
CA PHE A 113 6.86 -11.33 -34.26
C PHE A 113 7.27 -10.39 -33.13
N ASN A 114 8.37 -9.66 -33.33
CA ASN A 114 9.08 -8.92 -32.29
C ASN A 114 9.41 -7.49 -32.73
N CYS A 115 10.19 -6.80 -31.90
CA CYS A 115 10.63 -5.43 -32.13
C CYS A 115 11.28 -5.23 -33.52
N ASN A 116 12.03 -6.23 -34.00
CA ASN A 116 12.78 -6.14 -35.25
C ASN A 116 11.89 -6.36 -36.48
N THR A 117 10.83 -7.17 -36.38
CA THR A 117 9.83 -7.28 -37.46
C THR A 117 9.03 -5.98 -37.55
N PHE A 118 8.65 -5.41 -36.41
CA PHE A 118 7.97 -4.11 -36.35
C PHE A 118 8.78 -2.98 -36.98
N THR A 119 10.03 -2.78 -36.57
CA THR A 119 10.87 -1.70 -37.13
C THR A 119 11.14 -1.90 -38.60
N ASN A 120 11.20 -3.14 -39.10
CA ASN A 120 11.31 -3.42 -40.51
C ASN A 120 10.05 -3.05 -41.30
N ASP A 121 8.87 -3.42 -40.81
CA ASP A 121 7.60 -3.11 -41.47
C ASP A 121 7.36 -1.60 -41.53
N VAL A 122 7.61 -0.91 -40.42
CA VAL A 122 7.49 0.55 -40.34
C VAL A 122 8.51 1.23 -41.25
N LEU A 123 9.77 0.78 -41.28
CA LEU A 123 10.78 1.36 -42.16
C LEU A 123 10.45 1.12 -43.65
N SER A 124 9.93 -0.06 -43.98
CA SER A 124 9.48 -0.39 -45.34
C SER A 124 8.32 0.49 -45.76
N PHE A 125 7.41 0.84 -44.85
CA PHE A 125 6.34 1.79 -45.14
C PHE A 125 6.87 3.22 -45.34
N LEU A 126 7.80 3.67 -44.50
CA LEU A 126 8.33 5.03 -44.51
C LEU A 126 9.10 5.37 -45.79
N ASN A 127 9.96 4.47 -46.27
CA ASN A 127 10.82 4.75 -47.42
C ASN A 127 11.22 3.51 -48.22
N SER A 128 10.49 2.40 -48.09
CA SER A 128 10.77 1.14 -48.78
C SER A 128 12.15 0.55 -48.51
N SER A 129 12.79 0.95 -47.41
CA SER A 129 14.04 0.35 -46.92
C SER A 129 13.75 -0.76 -45.92
N SER A 130 14.74 -1.64 -45.72
CA SER A 130 14.70 -2.68 -44.69
C SER A 130 15.80 -2.48 -43.67
N ILE A 131 15.58 -3.00 -42.46
CA ILE A 131 16.66 -3.02 -41.46
C ILE A 131 17.73 -4.07 -41.86
N PRO A 132 18.96 -3.98 -41.35
CA PRO A 132 20.02 -4.91 -41.72
C PRO A 132 19.63 -6.39 -41.53
N SER A 133 19.90 -7.21 -42.54
CA SER A 133 19.49 -8.62 -42.57
C SER A 133 20.02 -9.45 -41.41
N TYR A 134 21.21 -9.12 -40.88
CA TYR A 134 21.79 -9.82 -39.71
C TYR A 134 20.99 -9.63 -38.42
N ILE A 135 20.15 -8.59 -38.34
CA ILE A 135 19.24 -8.35 -37.20
C ILE A 135 17.96 -9.18 -37.38
N LEU A 136 17.39 -9.18 -38.59
CA LEU A 136 16.16 -9.92 -38.90
C LEU A 136 16.36 -11.44 -38.86
N SER A 137 17.50 -11.92 -39.37
CA SER A 137 17.82 -13.35 -39.42
C SER A 137 18.37 -13.89 -38.10
N GLN A 138 18.66 -13.03 -37.10
CA GLN A 138 19.25 -13.46 -35.83
C GLN A 138 18.47 -14.57 -35.11
N PRO A 139 17.13 -14.53 -34.99
CA PRO A 139 16.38 -15.59 -34.32
C PRO A 139 16.51 -16.95 -35.03
N SER A 140 16.33 -16.99 -36.35
CA SER A 140 16.41 -18.23 -37.14
C SER A 140 17.83 -18.80 -37.13
N GLU A 141 18.81 -17.93 -37.20
CA GLU A 141 20.21 -18.25 -37.05
C GLU A 141 20.50 -18.91 -35.68
N ILE A 142 20.03 -18.35 -34.56
CA ILE A 142 20.26 -18.94 -33.22
C ILE A 142 19.53 -20.28 -33.10
N MET A 143 18.30 -20.37 -33.57
CA MET A 143 17.49 -21.60 -33.55
C MET A 143 18.07 -22.72 -34.42
N SER A 144 18.88 -22.39 -35.44
CA SER A 144 19.57 -23.37 -36.27
C SER A 144 20.74 -24.08 -35.56
N THR A 145 21.15 -23.59 -34.38
CA THR A 145 22.22 -24.20 -33.58
C THR A 145 21.71 -25.29 -32.65
N PRO A 146 22.54 -26.29 -32.27
CA PRO A 146 22.14 -27.31 -31.29
C PRO A 146 21.67 -26.72 -29.96
N PHE A 147 22.27 -25.61 -29.53
CA PHE A 147 21.86 -24.87 -28.33
C PHE A 147 20.50 -24.20 -28.51
N GLY A 148 20.28 -23.49 -29.61
CA GLY A 148 18.98 -22.88 -29.91
C GLY A 148 17.85 -23.92 -30.02
N ALA A 149 18.11 -25.07 -30.65
CA ALA A 149 17.16 -26.17 -30.73
C ALA A 149 16.79 -26.75 -29.35
N GLN A 150 17.74 -26.81 -28.41
CA GLN A 150 17.49 -27.24 -27.03
C GLN A 150 16.74 -26.19 -26.20
N MET A 151 17.02 -24.90 -26.43
CA MET A 151 16.39 -23.78 -25.70
C MET A 151 15.00 -23.41 -26.23
N ARG A 152 14.65 -23.80 -27.46
CA ARG A 152 13.35 -23.54 -28.11
C ARG A 152 12.14 -23.81 -27.21
N PRO A 153 11.96 -25.00 -26.60
CA PRO A 153 10.81 -25.27 -25.73
C PRO A 153 10.78 -24.40 -24.47
N MET A 154 11.94 -23.96 -23.94
CA MET A 154 11.99 -23.06 -22.78
C MET A 154 11.58 -21.63 -23.17
N ILE A 155 12.02 -21.17 -24.34
CA ILE A 155 11.63 -19.87 -24.89
C ILE A 155 10.13 -19.87 -25.18
N GLU A 156 9.60 -20.93 -25.79
CA GLU A 156 8.16 -21.08 -26.04
C GLU A 156 7.36 -21.15 -24.71
N GLN A 157 7.87 -21.81 -23.67
CA GLN A 157 7.24 -21.86 -22.34
C GLN A 157 7.21 -20.51 -21.60
N MET A 158 8.18 -19.62 -21.83
CA MET A 158 8.14 -18.24 -21.29
C MET A 158 6.94 -17.44 -21.84
N PHE A 159 6.32 -17.87 -22.95
CA PHE A 159 5.20 -17.18 -23.58
C PHE A 159 3.86 -17.93 -23.48
N VAL A 160 3.85 -19.27 -23.31
CA VAL A 160 2.61 -20.04 -23.10
C VAL A 160 1.99 -19.84 -21.70
N GLY A 161 2.74 -19.27 -20.74
CA GLY A 161 2.23 -18.89 -19.43
C GLY A 161 2.36 -17.39 -19.17
N ARG A 162 1.27 -16.62 -19.31
CA ARG A 162 1.19 -15.22 -18.84
C ARG A 162 1.69 -15.13 -17.38
N ARG A 163 2.91 -14.61 -17.15
CA ARG A 163 3.37 -13.92 -15.92
C ARG A 163 4.85 -13.51 -15.98
N THR A 164 5.07 -12.19 -15.91
CA THR A 164 6.24 -11.49 -15.32
C THR A 164 7.64 -11.60 -15.96
N ALA A 165 8.25 -10.44 -16.23
CA ALA A 165 9.66 -10.29 -16.60
C ALA A 165 10.67 -10.66 -15.49
N SER A 166 10.21 -11.01 -14.28
CA SER A 166 11.07 -11.42 -13.16
C SER A 166 11.48 -12.90 -13.19
N ALA A 167 10.90 -13.73 -14.07
CA ALA A 167 11.24 -15.15 -14.18
C ALA A 167 12.58 -15.40 -14.91
N GLY A 168 12.96 -14.54 -15.87
CA GLY A 168 14.17 -14.73 -16.67
C GLY A 168 15.48 -14.70 -15.87
N ARG A 169 15.55 -13.86 -14.83
CA ARG A 169 16.77 -13.69 -14.02
C ARG A 169 16.97 -14.83 -13.02
N ALA A 170 15.88 -15.42 -12.51
CA ALA A 170 15.93 -16.57 -11.61
C ALA A 170 16.32 -17.86 -12.34
N GLU A 171 15.86 -18.02 -13.58
CA GLU A 171 16.12 -19.22 -14.37
C GLU A 171 17.53 -19.22 -14.99
N ILE A 172 18.08 -18.05 -15.38
CA ILE A 172 19.50 -17.91 -15.78
C ILE A 172 20.44 -18.32 -14.63
N GLY A 173 20.09 -17.98 -13.38
CA GLY A 173 20.84 -18.41 -12.20
C GLY A 173 20.82 -19.94 -11.98
N ARG A 174 19.72 -20.61 -12.33
CA ARG A 174 19.61 -22.08 -12.30
C ARG A 174 20.36 -22.75 -13.47
N LEU A 175 20.41 -22.11 -14.63
CA LEU A 175 21.16 -22.60 -15.79
C LEU A 175 22.68 -22.54 -15.57
N THR A 176 23.18 -21.48 -14.92
CA THR A 176 24.61 -21.38 -14.56
C THR A 176 25.06 -22.45 -13.57
N SER A 177 24.17 -22.95 -12.70
CA SER A 177 24.47 -24.04 -11.78
C SER A 177 24.30 -25.43 -12.41
N GLN A 178 23.39 -25.60 -13.37
CA GLN A 178 23.22 -26.87 -14.11
C GLN A 178 24.29 -27.12 -15.19
N LEU A 179 24.87 -26.08 -15.78
CA LEU A 179 25.91 -26.18 -16.82
C LEU A 179 27.34 -26.26 -16.25
N GLY A 180 27.52 -26.33 -14.92
CA GLY A 180 28.84 -26.55 -14.30
C GLY A 180 29.83 -25.38 -14.39
N MET A 181 29.37 -24.15 -14.64
CA MET A 181 30.22 -22.98 -14.90
C MET A 181 30.51 -22.11 -13.66
N GLY A 182 30.55 -22.73 -12.47
CA GLY A 182 30.61 -22.04 -11.16
C GLY A 182 31.98 -21.52 -10.69
N GLY A 183 32.88 -21.07 -11.57
CA GLY A 183 34.27 -20.81 -11.14
C GLY A 183 35.15 -19.89 -11.98
N LEU A 184 34.64 -18.81 -12.58
CA LEU A 184 35.48 -17.83 -13.31
C LEU A 184 35.24 -16.38 -12.85
N PRO A 185 36.29 -15.54 -12.86
CA PRO A 185 36.32 -14.28 -12.14
C PRO A 185 35.41 -13.23 -12.78
N THR A 186 34.59 -12.58 -11.95
CA THR A 186 33.83 -11.38 -12.29
C THR A 186 34.77 -10.20 -12.54
N PRO A 187 34.66 -9.49 -13.68
CA PRO A 187 35.42 -8.26 -13.88
C PRO A 187 34.83 -7.14 -13.00
N ALA A 188 35.71 -6.30 -12.47
CA ALA A 188 35.38 -5.13 -11.66
C ALA A 188 34.52 -4.12 -12.46
N PRO A 189 33.58 -3.42 -11.81
CA PRO A 189 32.74 -2.44 -12.48
C PRO A 189 33.60 -1.25 -12.93
N THR A 190 33.66 -1.02 -14.25
CA THR A 190 34.05 0.28 -14.79
C THR A 190 33.07 1.33 -14.25
N PRO A 191 33.55 2.44 -13.66
CA PRO A 191 32.65 3.48 -13.18
C PRO A 191 31.92 4.08 -14.39
N PRO A 192 30.58 4.22 -14.34
CA PRO A 192 29.86 4.89 -15.40
C PRO A 192 30.31 6.35 -15.45
N SER A 193 30.62 6.82 -16.66
CA SER A 193 30.77 8.23 -16.97
C SER A 193 29.54 9.01 -16.50
N ALA A 194 29.77 10.12 -15.82
CA ALA A 194 28.85 10.86 -14.97
C ALA A 194 27.59 11.49 -15.65
N GLU A 195 27.30 11.15 -16.90
CA GLU A 195 26.17 11.74 -17.65
C GLU A 195 24.95 10.79 -17.78
N SER A 196 25.04 9.54 -17.32
CA SER A 196 23.94 8.55 -17.43
C SER A 196 23.17 8.31 -16.12
N VAL A 197 23.35 9.14 -15.09
CA VAL A 197 22.71 8.94 -13.76
C VAL A 197 21.42 9.74 -13.57
N ALA A 198 21.05 10.67 -14.45
CA ALA A 198 20.08 11.71 -14.09
C ALA A 198 18.85 11.79 -15.00
N SER A 199 17.92 10.84 -14.86
CA SER A 199 16.53 11.25 -14.85
C SER A 199 15.72 10.28 -14.00
N ASN A 200 15.33 10.70 -12.79
CA ASN A 200 14.27 10.03 -12.04
C ASN A 200 12.89 10.17 -12.73
N LEU A 201 12.86 10.67 -13.96
CA LEU A 201 11.71 10.85 -14.82
C LEU A 201 11.50 9.62 -15.70
N GLN A 202 10.29 9.07 -15.65
CA GLN A 202 9.82 7.98 -16.51
C GLN A 202 8.57 8.43 -17.25
N ILE A 203 8.48 8.18 -18.55
CA ILE A 203 7.25 8.42 -19.31
C ILE A 203 6.46 7.12 -19.40
N VAL A 204 5.16 7.17 -19.11
CA VAL A 204 4.27 6.01 -19.07
C VAL A 204 3.00 6.27 -19.87
N THR A 205 2.65 5.32 -20.73
CA THR A 205 1.44 5.37 -21.58
C THR A 205 0.43 4.28 -21.23
N SER A 206 0.66 3.48 -20.17
CA SER A 206 -0.27 2.44 -19.70
C SER A 206 -0.39 2.42 -18.18
N ALA A 207 -1.59 2.18 -17.66
CA ALA A 207 -1.84 2.08 -16.23
C ALA A 207 -1.12 0.89 -15.59
N ALA A 208 -0.89 -0.20 -16.34
CA ALA A 208 -0.10 -1.34 -15.86
C ALA A 208 1.35 -0.94 -15.54
N SER A 209 1.97 -0.15 -16.40
CA SER A 209 3.34 0.35 -16.19
C SER A 209 3.40 1.36 -15.04
N LEU A 210 2.37 2.20 -14.89
CA LEU A 210 2.26 3.11 -13.76
C LEU A 210 2.14 2.32 -12.45
N ARG A 211 1.24 1.32 -12.38
CA ARG A 211 1.09 0.44 -11.22
C ARG A 211 2.39 -0.29 -10.87
N SER A 212 3.15 -0.74 -11.87
CA SER A 212 4.47 -1.35 -11.63
C SER A 212 5.46 -0.36 -11.00
N THR A 213 5.45 0.89 -11.45
CA THR A 213 6.32 1.96 -10.91
C THR A 213 5.94 2.33 -9.48
N LEU A 214 4.63 2.46 -9.23
CA LEU A 214 4.03 2.68 -7.91
C LEU A 214 4.35 1.54 -6.92
N ALA A 215 4.40 0.30 -7.40
CA ALA A 215 4.77 -0.86 -6.57
C ALA A 215 6.28 -0.94 -6.30
N ALA A 216 7.11 -0.47 -7.24
CA ALA A 216 8.56 -0.54 -7.14
C ALA A 216 9.18 0.56 -6.28
N SER A 217 8.48 1.68 -6.06
CA SER A 217 9.08 2.90 -5.47
C SER A 217 8.16 3.49 -4.40
N PRO A 218 8.68 3.87 -3.21
CA PRO A 218 7.86 4.38 -2.12
C PRO A 218 7.42 5.83 -2.31
N SER A 219 8.10 6.61 -3.15
CA SER A 219 7.72 7.99 -3.51
C SER A 219 7.62 8.09 -5.02
N VAL A 220 6.43 8.42 -5.52
CA VAL A 220 6.17 8.62 -6.94
C VAL A 220 5.31 9.84 -7.13
N ILE A 221 5.69 10.73 -8.04
CA ILE A 221 4.89 11.88 -8.43
C ILE A 221 4.51 11.70 -9.89
N VAL A 222 3.23 11.82 -10.18
CA VAL A 222 2.67 11.60 -11.51
C VAL A 222 2.11 12.91 -12.04
N LEU A 223 2.55 13.30 -13.23
CA LEU A 223 1.98 14.41 -13.99
C LEU A 223 1.19 13.84 -15.17
N TYR A 224 -0.13 13.99 -15.15
CA TYR A 224 -1.03 13.62 -16.23
C TYR A 224 -1.16 14.77 -17.22
N THR A 225 -0.90 14.49 -18.50
CA THR A 225 -0.91 15.49 -19.60
C THR A 225 -1.87 15.08 -20.72
N HIS A 226 -2.49 16.07 -21.36
CA HIS A 226 -3.42 15.92 -22.48
C HIS A 226 -2.96 16.76 -23.70
N PRO A 227 -3.23 16.31 -24.96
CA PRO A 227 -2.73 16.96 -26.17
C PRO A 227 -3.41 18.32 -26.48
N SER A 228 -4.60 18.59 -25.93
CA SER A 228 -5.23 19.91 -25.99
C SER A 228 -4.62 20.93 -25.00
N SER A 229 -3.70 20.48 -24.13
CA SER A 229 -3.03 21.31 -23.14
C SER A 229 -1.85 22.04 -23.77
N SER A 230 -2.11 23.13 -24.48
CA SER A 230 -1.08 24.14 -24.83
C SER A 230 -0.58 24.93 -23.61
N ALA A 231 -1.21 24.72 -22.44
CA ALA A 231 -0.75 25.14 -21.14
C ALA A 231 0.02 23.98 -20.47
N SER A 232 1.33 23.99 -20.27
CA SER A 232 2.38 24.92 -20.67
C SER A 232 3.68 24.10 -20.68
N SER A 233 4.53 24.27 -21.71
CA SER A 233 5.91 23.77 -21.71
C SER A 233 6.63 23.98 -20.36
N ILE A 234 6.24 25.01 -19.60
CA ILE A 234 6.78 25.36 -18.28
C ILE A 234 6.51 24.29 -17.21
N ALA A 235 5.31 23.71 -17.12
CA ALA A 235 4.99 22.71 -16.10
C ALA A 235 5.81 21.43 -16.33
N LYS A 236 5.87 20.98 -17.58
CA LYS A 236 6.73 19.85 -18.01
C LYS A 236 8.22 20.15 -17.79
N THR A 237 8.70 21.34 -18.15
CA THR A 237 10.11 21.75 -17.95
C THR A 237 10.47 21.82 -16.46
N THR A 238 9.56 22.34 -15.63
CA THR A 238 9.73 22.41 -14.17
C THR A 238 9.75 21.00 -13.57
N PHE A 239 8.83 20.14 -13.98
CA PHE A 239 8.76 18.74 -13.56
C PHE A 239 10.04 17.97 -13.93
N GLU A 240 10.53 18.16 -15.16
CA GLU A 240 11.82 17.63 -15.62
C GLU A 240 12.99 18.17 -14.81
N SER A 241 12.97 19.45 -14.43
CA SER A 241 14.01 20.06 -13.58
C SER A 241 14.03 19.45 -12.18
N LEU A 242 12.87 19.35 -11.53
CA LEU A 242 12.74 18.76 -10.20
C LEU A 242 13.11 17.27 -10.22
N ALA A 243 12.83 16.55 -11.30
CA ALA A 243 13.26 15.16 -11.46
C ALA A 243 14.79 14.98 -11.54
N ARG A 244 15.54 16.03 -11.87
CA ARG A 244 17.03 16.02 -11.81
C ARG A 244 17.55 16.35 -10.41
N GLU A 245 16.81 17.15 -9.65
CA GLU A 245 17.19 17.58 -8.32
C GLU A 245 16.90 16.51 -7.26
N TYR A 246 15.72 15.90 -7.32
CA TYR A 246 15.27 14.94 -6.31
C TYR A 246 15.67 13.51 -6.67
N GLY A 247 16.69 13.00 -5.98
CA GLY A 247 17.27 11.67 -6.19
C GLY A 247 16.41 10.48 -5.70
N ARG A 248 15.56 10.69 -4.70
CA ARG A 248 14.82 9.63 -3.99
C ARG A 248 13.40 9.42 -4.48
N THR A 249 12.81 10.46 -5.07
CA THR A 249 11.44 10.46 -5.58
C THR A 249 11.44 10.18 -7.08
N LYS A 250 10.57 9.26 -7.52
CA LYS A 250 10.38 9.01 -8.96
C LYS A 250 9.34 9.94 -9.53
N PHE A 251 9.64 10.50 -10.68
CA PHE A 251 8.78 11.37 -11.47
C PHE A 251 8.23 10.57 -12.63
N VAL A 252 6.92 10.61 -12.84
CA VAL A 252 6.25 9.87 -13.91
C VAL A 252 5.40 10.83 -14.73
N LEU A 253 5.68 10.93 -16.02
CA LEU A 253 4.85 11.66 -16.96
C LEU A 253 3.87 10.69 -17.61
N VAL A 254 2.57 10.96 -17.51
CA VAL A 254 1.54 10.14 -18.16
C VAL A 254 0.89 10.92 -19.28
N GLU A 255 1.06 10.42 -20.49
CA GLU A 255 0.40 10.94 -21.69
C GLU A 255 -0.91 10.19 -21.89
N THR A 256 -2.00 10.70 -21.32
CA THR A 256 -3.30 10.00 -21.23
C THR A 256 -3.93 9.73 -22.60
N HIS A 257 -3.56 10.49 -23.63
CA HIS A 257 -4.02 10.29 -25.00
C HIS A 257 -3.37 9.10 -25.71
N LEU A 258 -2.22 8.61 -25.21
CA LEU A 258 -1.51 7.46 -25.78
C LEU A 258 -1.91 6.14 -25.11
N ALA A 259 -2.83 6.19 -24.13
CA ALA A 259 -3.30 5.04 -23.38
C ALA A 259 -4.48 4.34 -24.07
N HIS A 260 -4.60 3.03 -23.88
CA HIS A 260 -5.53 2.18 -24.63
C HIS A 260 -7.00 2.55 -24.39
N ASP A 261 -7.37 2.90 -23.15
CA ASP A 261 -8.73 3.40 -22.81
C ASP A 261 -8.69 4.90 -22.43
N GLY A 262 -7.67 5.61 -22.94
CA GLY A 262 -7.43 7.02 -22.68
C GLY A 262 -7.35 7.37 -21.19
N ALA A 263 -8.00 8.47 -20.82
CA ALA A 263 -8.07 8.95 -19.43
C ALA A 263 -8.76 7.96 -18.46
N LYS A 264 -9.68 7.12 -18.95
CA LYS A 264 -10.45 6.21 -18.07
C LYS A 264 -9.56 5.17 -17.39
N GLU A 265 -8.47 4.79 -18.06
CA GLU A 265 -7.51 3.80 -17.57
C GLU A 265 -6.81 4.23 -16.26
N PHE A 266 -6.76 5.54 -15.98
CA PHE A 266 -6.07 6.14 -14.83
C PHE A 266 -7.03 6.72 -13.79
N ALA A 267 -8.34 6.52 -13.92
CA ALA A 267 -9.33 7.10 -13.02
C ALA A 267 -9.14 6.66 -11.55
N ASP A 268 -8.66 5.43 -11.32
CA ASP A 268 -8.31 4.90 -9.99
C ASP A 268 -6.88 5.25 -9.55
N LEU A 269 -6.08 5.85 -10.44
CA LEU A 269 -4.69 6.25 -10.21
C LEU A 269 -4.59 7.78 -10.04
N GLY A 270 -5.55 8.41 -9.38
CA GLY A 270 -5.45 9.83 -9.03
C GLY A 270 -5.63 10.81 -10.20
N LEU A 271 -6.05 10.36 -11.39
CA LEU A 271 -6.49 11.28 -12.43
C LEU A 271 -7.86 11.87 -12.05
N LYS A 272 -7.96 13.21 -11.96
CA LYS A 272 -9.25 13.89 -11.74
C LYS A 272 -9.97 14.12 -13.06
N LYS A 273 -11.30 14.02 -13.05
CA LYS A 273 -12.14 14.41 -14.20
C LYS A 273 -12.03 15.92 -14.42
N GLY A 274 -11.48 16.35 -15.56
CA GLY A 274 -11.39 17.77 -15.96
C GLY A 274 -10.55 17.96 -17.22
N GLU A 275 -10.68 19.14 -17.85
CA GLU A 275 -9.89 19.56 -19.02
C GLU A 275 -8.61 20.27 -18.52
N GLY A 276 -7.57 19.52 -18.11
CA GLY A 276 -6.30 20.11 -17.69
C GLY A 276 -5.29 19.10 -17.14
N GLU A 277 -4.04 19.55 -16.95
CA GLU A 277 -2.98 18.77 -16.31
C GLU A 277 -3.34 18.44 -14.86
N THR A 278 -3.18 17.17 -14.46
CA THR A 278 -3.41 16.72 -13.08
C THR A 278 -2.09 16.23 -12.48
N LEU A 279 -1.75 16.73 -11.30
CA LEU A 279 -0.64 16.23 -10.52
C LEU A 279 -1.16 15.27 -9.43
N ALA A 280 -0.60 14.08 -9.34
CA ALA A 280 -0.91 13.11 -8.30
C ALA A 280 0.37 12.68 -7.57
N LEU A 281 0.40 12.90 -6.26
CA LEU A 281 1.49 12.45 -5.40
C LEU A 281 1.12 11.09 -4.81
N PHE A 282 2.05 10.15 -4.88
CA PHE A 282 1.89 8.81 -4.35
C PHE A 282 2.95 8.52 -3.30
N ALA A 283 2.46 8.15 -2.12
CA ALA A 283 3.25 7.52 -1.08
C ALA A 283 2.91 6.02 -1.10
N ARG A 284 3.91 5.17 -1.35
CA ARG A 284 3.81 3.69 -1.30
C ARG A 284 2.65 3.14 -2.14
N GLY A 285 2.45 3.71 -3.31
CA GLY A 285 1.41 3.30 -4.26
C GLY A 285 -0.01 3.78 -3.94
N ARG A 286 -0.23 4.49 -2.82
CA ARG A 286 -1.50 5.20 -2.53
C ARG A 286 -1.36 6.68 -2.88
N CYS A 287 -2.39 7.24 -3.50
CA CYS A 287 -2.46 8.66 -3.82
C CYS A 287 -2.76 9.47 -2.54
N VAL A 288 -1.95 10.48 -2.25
CA VAL A 288 -2.10 11.38 -1.08
C VAL A 288 -3.26 12.35 -1.33
N LYS A 289 -3.20 13.13 -2.41
CA LYS A 289 -4.31 13.96 -2.90
C LYS A 289 -4.02 14.41 -4.32
N PRO A 290 -4.95 14.28 -5.27
CA PRO A 290 -4.74 14.83 -6.60
C PRO A 290 -4.93 16.34 -6.58
N LEU A 291 -4.00 17.04 -7.22
CA LEU A 291 -3.94 18.49 -7.26
C LEU A 291 -4.09 18.99 -8.69
N PRO A 292 -4.77 20.13 -8.91
CA PRO A 292 -4.60 20.84 -10.16
C PRO A 292 -3.12 21.22 -10.31
N SER A 293 -2.59 21.21 -11.55
CA SER A 293 -1.18 21.53 -11.85
C SER A 293 -0.73 22.78 -11.07
N PRO A 294 0.08 22.64 -9.99
CA PRO A 294 0.44 23.74 -9.12
C PRO A 294 1.56 24.60 -9.75
N SER A 295 1.76 25.82 -9.23
CA SER A 295 2.96 26.60 -9.56
C SER A 295 4.24 25.84 -9.18
N PRO A 296 5.40 26.14 -9.80
CA PRO A 296 6.69 25.51 -9.49
C PRO A 296 7.01 25.44 -7.99
N ASP A 297 6.86 26.57 -7.29
CA ASP A 297 7.16 26.67 -5.86
C ASP A 297 6.25 25.75 -5.01
N ALA A 298 4.96 25.70 -5.36
CA ALA A 298 3.99 24.85 -4.69
C ALA A 298 4.17 23.35 -5.00
N LEU A 299 4.86 23.01 -6.09
CA LEU A 299 5.26 21.63 -6.39
C LEU A 299 6.48 21.23 -5.53
N GLU A 300 7.48 22.10 -5.43
CA GLU A 300 8.68 21.86 -4.62
C GLU A 300 8.34 21.67 -3.14
N ASP A 301 7.49 22.53 -2.58
CA ASP A 301 7.02 22.40 -1.19
C ASP A 301 6.33 21.05 -0.93
N LYS A 302 5.59 20.54 -1.91
CA LYS A 302 4.90 19.25 -1.80
C LYS A 302 5.81 18.06 -1.98
N ILE A 303 6.85 18.18 -2.80
CA ILE A 303 7.90 17.17 -2.89
C ILE A 303 8.61 17.07 -1.55
N LYS A 304 9.05 18.21 -0.97
CA LYS A 304 9.68 18.25 0.36
C LYS A 304 8.78 17.62 1.41
N TRP A 305 7.51 18.04 1.45
CA TRP A 305 6.51 17.47 2.35
C TRP A 305 6.37 15.94 2.19
N LEU A 306 6.38 15.43 0.96
CA LEU A 306 6.26 13.99 0.68
C LEU A 306 7.52 13.26 1.13
N GLU A 307 8.70 13.80 0.86
CA GLU A 307 9.96 13.22 1.27
C GLU A 307 10.10 13.21 2.81
N ASP A 308 9.75 14.30 3.46
CA ASP A 308 9.76 14.45 4.92
C ASP A 308 8.85 13.41 5.58
N ARG A 309 7.64 13.19 5.07
CA ARG A 309 6.74 12.17 5.60
C ARG A 309 7.21 10.75 5.31
N LEU A 310 7.79 10.48 4.14
CA LEU A 310 8.21 9.12 3.75
C LEU A 310 9.49 8.66 4.45
N TRP A 311 10.44 9.56 4.59
CA TRP A 311 11.78 9.27 5.10
C TRP A 311 12.10 9.95 6.41
N LEU A 312 11.10 10.56 7.05
CA LEU A 312 11.08 11.07 8.41
C LEU A 312 12.48 11.36 8.94
N THR A 313 12.97 12.55 8.61
CA THR A 313 14.02 13.22 9.39
C THR A 313 13.43 13.57 10.76
N HIS A 314 13.13 12.54 11.56
CA HIS A 314 12.63 12.73 12.91
C HIS A 314 13.71 13.39 13.76
N PRO A 315 13.32 14.18 14.78
CA PRO A 315 14.24 14.68 15.79
C PRO A 315 15.13 13.53 16.31
N HIS A 316 14.53 12.37 16.53
CA HIS A 316 15.18 11.19 17.12
C HIS A 316 16.04 10.36 16.16
N SER A 317 16.27 10.81 14.93
CA SER A 317 17.14 10.12 13.95
C SER A 317 18.58 9.93 14.46
N SER A 318 19.02 10.78 15.41
CA SER A 318 20.31 10.70 16.09
C SER A 318 20.41 9.60 17.17
N LEU A 319 19.27 9.08 17.67
CA LEU A 319 19.23 8.19 18.85
C LEU A 319 19.46 6.70 18.54
N GLY A 320 19.52 6.31 17.26
CA GLY A 320 19.78 4.93 16.84
C GLY A 320 18.73 3.94 17.37
N LEU A 321 17.45 4.17 17.06
CA LEU A 321 16.29 3.43 17.56
C LEU A 321 15.87 2.30 16.61
N SER A 322 16.73 1.28 16.47
CA SER A 322 16.57 0.21 15.48
C SER A 322 15.37 -0.72 15.73
N HIS A 323 15.00 -0.97 17.00
CA HIS A 323 13.86 -1.80 17.33
C HIS A 323 12.52 -1.08 17.07
N LEU A 324 12.45 0.23 17.34
CA LEU A 324 11.31 1.07 17.00
C LEU A 324 11.14 1.21 15.49
N ASP A 325 12.23 1.43 14.75
CA ASP A 325 12.19 1.47 13.28
C ASP A 325 11.68 0.14 12.69
N ALA A 326 12.16 -0.98 13.22
CA ALA A 326 11.69 -2.31 12.84
C ALA A 326 10.21 -2.55 13.22
N LEU A 327 9.78 -2.10 14.40
CA LEU A 327 8.39 -2.18 14.86
C LEU A 327 7.46 -1.43 13.90
N VAL A 328 7.77 -0.16 13.61
CA VAL A 328 6.99 0.68 12.70
C VAL A 328 6.96 0.10 11.29
N SER A 329 8.11 -0.36 10.80
CA SER A 329 8.21 -1.00 9.48
C SER A 329 7.36 -2.26 9.36
N ARG A 330 7.23 -3.03 10.44
CA ARG A 330 6.35 -4.21 10.53
C ARG A 330 4.87 -3.81 10.63
N ALA A 331 4.54 -2.86 11.51
CA ALA A 331 3.17 -2.39 11.71
C ALA A 331 2.57 -1.82 10.41
N ARG A 332 3.36 -1.10 9.62
CA ARG A 332 3.01 -0.61 8.27
C ARG A 332 2.66 -1.73 7.29
N LYS A 333 3.22 -2.93 7.46
CA LYS A 333 2.87 -4.12 6.67
C LYS A 333 1.69 -4.89 7.24
N GLY A 334 1.08 -4.39 8.33
CA GLY A 334 0.05 -5.09 9.09
C GLY A 334 0.57 -6.17 10.03
N GLU A 335 1.89 -6.37 10.12
CA GLU A 335 2.47 -7.39 10.98
C GLU A 335 2.36 -6.96 12.45
N GLY A 336 1.83 -7.84 13.29
CA GLY A 336 1.61 -7.56 14.71
C GLY A 336 0.30 -6.82 15.02
N LEU A 337 -0.45 -6.39 14.00
CA LEU A 337 -1.82 -5.90 14.17
C LEU A 337 -2.75 -7.10 14.38
N THR A 338 -3.55 -7.05 15.44
CA THR A 338 -4.39 -8.20 15.83
C THR A 338 -5.67 -8.22 14.99
N SER A 339 -6.09 -9.41 14.58
CA SER A 339 -7.35 -9.58 13.86
C SER A 339 -8.13 -10.80 14.37
N TRP A 340 -9.45 -10.70 14.35
CA TRP A 340 -10.37 -11.61 15.02
C TRP A 340 -11.22 -12.39 14.02
N LYS A 341 -10.75 -13.61 13.70
CA LYS A 341 -11.38 -14.53 12.74
C LYS A 341 -12.33 -15.56 13.36
N GLY A 342 -12.47 -15.59 14.68
CA GLY A 342 -13.28 -16.61 15.36
C GLY A 342 -14.73 -16.59 14.88
N VAL A 343 -15.24 -17.73 14.43
CA VAL A 343 -16.62 -17.86 13.95
C VAL A 343 -17.47 -18.48 15.09
N PRO A 344 -18.47 -17.76 15.62
CA PRO A 344 -19.38 -18.32 16.64
C PRO A 344 -20.31 -19.38 16.02
N LYS A 345 -21.01 -20.14 16.85
CA LYS A 345 -22.04 -21.08 16.36
C LYS A 345 -23.22 -20.28 15.78
N ARG A 346 -23.61 -20.57 14.53
CA ARG A 346 -24.70 -19.88 13.80
C ARG A 346 -25.97 -19.77 14.64
N ASP A 347 -26.56 -20.90 15.01
CA ASP A 347 -27.80 -20.93 15.79
C ASP A 347 -27.67 -20.23 17.15
N GLY A 348 -26.45 -20.20 17.69
CA GLY A 348 -26.14 -19.48 18.92
C GLY A 348 -26.16 -17.97 18.73
N LEU A 349 -25.55 -17.49 17.66
CA LEU A 349 -25.50 -16.07 17.32
C LEU A 349 -26.88 -15.57 16.90
N GLU A 350 -27.55 -16.29 15.99
CA GLU A 350 -28.86 -15.91 15.44
C GLU A 350 -29.90 -15.71 16.55
N ARG A 351 -30.05 -16.68 17.45
CA ARG A 351 -30.97 -16.57 18.59
C ARG A 351 -30.67 -15.35 19.45
N LYS A 352 -29.40 -15.12 19.78
CA LYS A 352 -29.00 -14.03 20.67
C LYS A 352 -29.10 -12.66 20.00
N SER A 353 -28.61 -12.53 18.77
CA SER A 353 -28.60 -11.24 18.05
C SER A 353 -29.98 -10.88 17.52
N VAL A 354 -30.79 -11.85 17.10
CA VAL A 354 -32.11 -11.59 16.52
C VAL A 354 -33.20 -11.72 17.57
N GLU A 355 -33.34 -12.86 18.24
CA GLU A 355 -34.50 -13.06 19.12
C GLU A 355 -34.35 -12.28 20.44
N GLU A 356 -33.17 -12.29 21.06
CA GLU A 356 -32.96 -11.59 22.34
C GLU A 356 -32.70 -10.09 22.14
N VAL A 357 -31.73 -9.70 21.30
CA VAL A 357 -31.31 -8.29 21.17
C VAL A 357 -32.34 -7.45 20.41
N VAL A 358 -32.76 -7.83 19.20
CA VAL A 358 -33.82 -7.09 18.48
C VAL A 358 -35.13 -7.15 19.26
N GLY A 359 -35.41 -8.28 19.93
CA GLY A 359 -36.58 -8.43 20.78
C GLY A 359 -36.65 -7.41 21.92
N ALA A 360 -35.52 -7.10 22.55
CA ALA A 360 -35.43 -6.08 23.61
C ALA A 360 -35.47 -4.64 23.07
N ALA A 361 -35.04 -4.42 21.83
CA ALA A 361 -34.97 -3.09 21.22
C ALA A 361 -36.37 -2.53 20.92
N PHE A 362 -37.24 -3.34 20.32
CA PHE A 362 -38.50 -2.88 19.74
C PHE A 362 -39.74 -3.41 20.49
N GLU A 363 -40.53 -2.48 21.04
CA GLU A 363 -41.81 -2.80 21.68
C GLU A 363 -42.93 -3.02 20.66
N VAL A 364 -42.87 -2.34 19.51
CA VAL A 364 -43.87 -2.45 18.44
C VAL A 364 -43.65 -3.74 17.66
N GLU A 365 -44.56 -4.70 17.83
CA GLU A 365 -44.50 -6.05 17.23
C GLU A 365 -44.17 -6.03 15.74
N ARG A 366 -44.91 -5.24 14.94
CA ARG A 366 -44.69 -5.15 13.49
C ARG A 366 -43.26 -4.74 13.14
N ARG A 367 -42.74 -3.71 13.81
CA ARG A 367 -41.37 -3.23 13.55
C ARG A 367 -40.34 -4.26 13.98
N ARG A 368 -40.56 -4.91 15.13
CA ARG A 368 -39.72 -6.00 15.63
C ARG A 368 -39.65 -7.16 14.62
N GLU A 369 -40.78 -7.59 14.08
CA GLU A 369 -40.84 -8.68 13.09
C GLU A 369 -40.09 -8.33 11.80
N GLU A 370 -40.26 -7.09 11.30
CA GLU A 370 -39.53 -6.57 10.13
C GLU A 370 -38.01 -6.60 10.36
N VAL A 371 -37.54 -6.02 11.46
CA VAL A 371 -36.11 -5.98 11.78
C VAL A 371 -35.56 -7.40 12.01
N CYS A 372 -36.31 -8.28 12.69
CA CYS A 372 -35.93 -9.68 12.86
C CYS A 372 -35.76 -10.42 11.53
N ALA A 373 -36.64 -10.18 10.55
CA ALA A 373 -36.56 -10.79 9.23
C ALA A 373 -35.30 -10.34 8.48
N VAL A 374 -35.03 -9.03 8.47
CA VAL A 374 -33.82 -8.45 7.85
C VAL A 374 -32.56 -9.00 8.52
N MET A 375 -32.50 -9.02 9.86
CA MET A 375 -31.34 -9.50 10.60
C MET A 375 -31.09 -11.00 10.42
N ARG A 376 -32.14 -11.83 10.30
CA ARG A 376 -31.98 -13.26 9.94
C ARG A 376 -31.37 -13.43 8.54
N GLY A 377 -31.81 -12.64 7.57
CA GLY A 377 -31.22 -12.59 6.24
C GLY A 377 -29.74 -12.22 6.29
N ALA A 378 -29.39 -11.19 7.07
CA ALA A 378 -28.02 -10.76 7.27
C ALA A 378 -27.14 -11.85 7.92
N VAL A 379 -27.64 -12.52 8.97
CA VAL A 379 -26.95 -13.67 9.59
C VAL A 379 -26.67 -14.76 8.56
N GLY A 380 -27.68 -15.14 7.75
CA GLY A 380 -27.52 -16.13 6.69
C GLY A 380 -26.36 -15.78 5.75
N ARG A 381 -26.39 -14.57 5.17
CA ARG A 381 -25.36 -14.08 4.24
C ARG A 381 -23.97 -14.02 4.87
N VAL A 382 -23.86 -13.53 6.10
CA VAL A 382 -22.58 -13.41 6.81
C VAL A 382 -21.98 -14.80 7.07
N PHE A 383 -22.78 -15.78 7.47
CA PHE A 383 -22.29 -17.14 7.70
C PHE A 383 -21.94 -17.87 6.41
N GLU A 384 -22.71 -17.70 5.35
CA GLU A 384 -22.38 -18.25 4.03
C GLU A 384 -21.06 -17.69 3.51
N ALA A 385 -20.84 -16.38 3.64
CA ALA A 385 -19.58 -15.75 3.28
C ALA A 385 -18.41 -16.20 4.16
N ALA A 386 -18.64 -16.33 5.48
CA ALA A 386 -17.66 -16.85 6.42
C ALA A 386 -17.20 -18.28 6.06
N GLN A 387 -18.12 -19.12 5.58
CA GLN A 387 -17.81 -20.46 5.07
C GLN A 387 -17.14 -20.43 3.69
N GLY A 388 -17.53 -19.49 2.83
CA GLY A 388 -16.99 -19.29 1.48
C GLY A 388 -15.61 -18.60 1.43
N GLY A 389 -15.08 -18.13 2.57
CA GLY A 389 -13.75 -17.55 2.67
C GLY A 389 -13.61 -16.16 2.04
N LYS A 390 -14.71 -15.46 1.78
CA LYS A 390 -14.73 -14.07 1.28
C LYS A 390 -15.50 -13.18 2.25
N GLY A 391 -15.09 -11.92 2.39
CA GLY A 391 -15.87 -10.93 3.13
C GLY A 391 -17.25 -10.69 2.49
N VAL A 392 -18.18 -10.23 3.30
CA VAL A 392 -19.56 -9.93 2.89
C VAL A 392 -19.84 -8.46 3.07
N GLU A 393 -20.59 -7.89 2.14
CA GLU A 393 -21.14 -6.55 2.30
C GLU A 393 -22.57 -6.65 2.84
N LEU A 394 -22.89 -5.81 3.82
CA LEU A 394 -24.25 -5.65 4.31
C LEU A 394 -25.00 -4.65 3.39
N ASP A 395 -26.26 -4.95 3.11
CA ASP A 395 -27.15 -4.05 2.38
C ASP A 395 -27.64 -2.91 3.29
N GLU A 396 -28.27 -1.90 2.68
CA GLU A 396 -28.79 -0.72 3.38
C GLU A 396 -29.80 -1.10 4.47
N GLU A 397 -30.65 -2.09 4.21
CA GLU A 397 -31.63 -2.58 5.18
C GLU A 397 -30.95 -3.22 6.40
N ALA A 398 -29.93 -4.07 6.22
CA ALA A 398 -29.21 -4.69 7.33
C ALA A 398 -28.41 -3.66 8.14
N TRP A 399 -27.80 -2.67 7.48
CA TRP A 399 -27.13 -1.57 8.17
C TRP A 399 -28.11 -0.75 9.01
N GLY A 400 -29.23 -0.32 8.41
CA GLY A 400 -30.28 0.43 9.09
C GLY A 400 -30.84 -0.35 10.28
N ALA A 401 -31.17 -1.62 10.09
CA ALA A 401 -31.65 -2.52 11.15
C ALA A 401 -30.66 -2.64 12.32
N ALA A 402 -29.37 -2.84 12.04
CA ALA A 402 -28.35 -2.98 13.08
C ALA A 402 -28.13 -1.68 13.85
N ILE A 403 -28.04 -0.54 13.17
CA ILE A 403 -27.83 0.78 13.79
C ILE A 403 -29.05 1.17 14.63
N GLU A 404 -30.26 1.06 14.08
CA GLU A 404 -31.51 1.35 14.82
C GLU A 404 -31.63 0.49 16.07
N THR A 405 -31.26 -0.80 15.99
CA THR A 405 -31.25 -1.70 17.16
C THR A 405 -30.25 -1.24 18.22
N LEU A 406 -29.03 -0.84 17.83
CA LEU A 406 -28.02 -0.33 18.75
C LEU A 406 -28.46 0.97 19.42
N GLU A 407 -28.98 1.92 18.64
CA GLU A 407 -29.45 3.21 19.13
C GLU A 407 -30.61 3.04 20.13
N ALA A 408 -31.61 2.21 19.79
CA ALA A 408 -32.75 1.93 20.68
C ALA A 408 -32.32 1.37 22.03
N LEU A 409 -31.27 0.54 22.05
CA LEU A 409 -30.74 -0.10 23.25
C LEU A 409 -29.63 0.70 23.96
N SER A 410 -29.12 1.76 23.34
CA SER A 410 -28.12 2.65 23.93
C SER A 410 -28.71 3.61 24.98
N THR A 411 -30.03 3.61 25.16
CA THR A 411 -30.75 4.45 26.12
C THR A 411 -30.49 4.02 27.57
N ALA A 412 -30.51 4.97 28.50
CA ALA A 412 -30.21 4.74 29.92
C ALA A 412 -31.14 3.68 30.58
N GLU A 413 -32.35 3.50 30.06
CA GLU A 413 -33.34 2.52 30.56
C GLU A 413 -33.03 1.08 30.12
N LYS A 414 -32.25 0.87 29.05
CA LYS A 414 -31.99 -0.45 28.45
C LYS A 414 -30.51 -0.88 28.51
N LEU A 415 -29.75 -0.28 29.42
CA LEU A 415 -28.31 -0.47 29.55
C LEU A 415 -27.87 -1.94 29.83
N ASP A 416 -28.78 -2.75 30.36
CA ASP A 416 -28.57 -4.18 30.65
C ASP A 416 -28.68 -5.09 29.41
N ALA A 417 -28.91 -4.53 28.23
CA ALA A 417 -29.05 -5.32 27.00
C ALA A 417 -27.70 -5.94 26.57
N PRO A 418 -27.67 -7.25 26.23
CA PRO A 418 -26.46 -7.91 25.76
C PRO A 418 -26.23 -7.57 24.28
N LEU A 419 -25.70 -6.39 23.95
CA LEU A 419 -25.46 -5.94 22.57
C LEU A 419 -24.40 -6.76 21.82
N PHE A 420 -23.47 -7.39 22.56
CA PHE A 420 -22.33 -8.10 22.02
C PHE A 420 -22.63 -9.13 20.90
N PRO A 421 -23.76 -9.87 20.86
CA PRO A 421 -24.08 -10.79 19.76
C PRO A 421 -24.35 -10.04 18.45
N LEU A 422 -25.02 -8.88 18.50
CA LEU A 422 -25.22 -8.03 17.32
C LEU A 422 -23.89 -7.46 16.84
N ILE A 423 -23.06 -6.99 17.77
CA ILE A 423 -21.71 -6.48 17.47
C ILE A 423 -20.82 -7.60 16.91
N ASP A 424 -20.95 -8.83 17.42
CA ASP A 424 -20.19 -10.00 16.95
C ASP A 424 -20.60 -10.45 15.55
N LEU A 425 -21.87 -10.25 15.15
CA LEU A 425 -22.32 -10.39 13.76
C LEU A 425 -21.65 -9.36 12.85
N LEU A 426 -21.63 -8.09 13.25
CA LEU A 426 -20.94 -7.04 12.50
C LEU A 426 -19.43 -7.32 12.41
N ARG A 427 -18.79 -7.72 13.52
CA ARG A 427 -17.38 -8.13 13.54
C ARG A 427 -17.13 -9.27 12.54
N LEU A 428 -18.02 -10.25 12.48
CA LEU A 428 -17.89 -11.40 11.58
C LEU A 428 -17.95 -10.95 10.12
N ALA A 429 -18.80 -9.98 9.77
CA ALA A 429 -18.87 -9.40 8.43
C ALA A 429 -17.52 -8.82 7.96
N PHE A 430 -16.73 -8.26 8.89
CA PHE A 430 -15.39 -7.70 8.64
C PHE A 430 -14.24 -8.65 9.00
N SER A 431 -14.51 -9.91 9.29
CA SER A 431 -13.48 -10.88 9.74
C SER A 431 -12.72 -11.56 8.60
N LEU A 432 -13.11 -11.29 7.36
CA LEU A 432 -12.54 -11.83 6.15
C LEU A 432 -12.15 -10.73 5.16
N PRO A 433 -11.19 -11.00 4.25
CA PRO A 433 -10.75 -10.01 3.28
C PRO A 433 -11.85 -9.58 2.31
N THR A 434 -11.96 -8.27 2.10
CA THR A 434 -12.77 -7.63 1.05
C THR A 434 -11.86 -6.89 0.07
N THR A 435 -12.19 -6.94 -1.22
CA THR A 435 -11.38 -6.27 -2.28
C THR A 435 -11.88 -4.86 -2.58
N SER A 436 -13.16 -4.60 -2.33
CA SER A 436 -13.82 -3.30 -2.43
C SER A 436 -14.74 -3.11 -1.24
N VAL A 437 -15.16 -1.87 -1.00
CA VAL A 437 -16.12 -1.54 0.06
C VAL A 437 -17.23 -0.67 -0.54
N SER A 438 -18.48 -1.06 -0.30
CA SER A 438 -19.65 -0.35 -0.80
C SER A 438 -19.80 1.06 -0.22
N PRO A 439 -20.35 2.01 -1.00
CA PRO A 439 -20.67 3.35 -0.50
C PRO A 439 -21.60 3.34 0.73
N ILE A 440 -22.53 2.38 0.77
CA ILE A 440 -23.47 2.19 1.90
C ILE A 440 -22.69 1.88 3.19
N THR A 441 -21.70 0.99 3.12
CA THR A 441 -20.85 0.67 4.26
C THR A 441 -20.08 1.90 4.74
N LEU A 442 -19.47 2.65 3.82
CA LEU A 442 -18.72 3.86 4.17
C LEU A 442 -19.61 4.95 4.80
N ALA A 443 -20.87 5.06 4.36
CA ALA A 443 -21.84 6.00 4.89
C ALA A 443 -22.38 5.59 6.27
N SER A 444 -22.46 4.29 6.55
CA SER A 444 -23.05 3.75 7.80
C SER A 444 -22.08 3.70 8.98
N LEU A 445 -20.76 3.60 8.72
CA LEU A 445 -19.73 3.47 9.75
C LEU A 445 -19.73 4.58 10.83
N PRO A 446 -19.92 5.88 10.52
CA PRO A 446 -19.93 6.93 11.54
C PRO A 446 -21.07 6.77 12.53
N GLN A 447 -22.27 6.49 12.03
CA GLN A 447 -23.45 6.28 12.87
C GLN A 447 -23.26 5.04 13.73
N LEU A 448 -22.74 3.95 13.16
CA LEU A 448 -22.41 2.74 13.92
C LEU A 448 -21.43 3.05 15.07
N ILE A 449 -20.31 3.69 14.76
CA ILE A 449 -19.25 3.98 15.74
C ILE A 449 -19.77 4.94 16.83
N ALA A 450 -20.54 5.95 16.44
CA ALA A 450 -21.18 6.87 17.37
C ALA A 450 -22.19 6.14 18.28
N ALA A 451 -23.04 5.27 17.73
CA ALA A 451 -23.98 4.47 18.51
C ALA A 451 -23.26 3.54 19.51
N LEU A 452 -22.17 2.89 19.08
CA LEU A 452 -21.34 2.08 19.98
C LEU A 452 -20.74 2.92 21.12
N ALA A 453 -20.21 4.10 20.82
CA ALA A 453 -19.64 4.98 21.83
C ALA A 453 -20.71 5.58 22.77
N GLY A 454 -21.90 5.88 22.26
CA GLY A 454 -23.03 6.40 23.04
C GLY A 454 -23.50 5.46 24.16
N THR A 455 -23.25 4.15 24.03
CA THR A 455 -23.49 3.18 25.11
C THR A 455 -22.64 3.42 26.36
N LEU A 456 -21.54 4.17 26.25
CA LEU A 456 -20.72 4.58 27.39
C LEU A 456 -21.26 5.85 28.06
N ASP A 457 -21.85 6.78 27.29
CA ASP A 457 -22.31 8.08 27.77
C ASP A 457 -23.60 7.95 28.60
N SER A 458 -24.52 7.10 28.14
CA SER A 458 -25.74 6.74 28.87
C SER A 458 -25.45 6.04 30.20
N ARG A 459 -24.26 5.45 30.35
CA ARG A 459 -23.79 4.89 31.63
C ARG A 459 -23.23 5.94 32.57
N SER A 460 -22.40 6.85 32.07
CA SER A 460 -21.80 7.92 32.88
C SER A 460 -22.87 8.84 33.51
N SER A 461 -24.04 8.91 32.89
CA SER A 461 -25.21 9.65 33.33
C SER A 461 -26.23 8.83 34.13
N ALA A 462 -26.09 7.50 34.18
CA ALA A 462 -27.00 6.64 34.91
C ALA A 462 -26.79 6.80 36.44
N PRO A 463 -27.86 6.85 37.24
CA PRO A 463 -27.73 6.87 38.70
C PRO A 463 -26.94 5.65 39.15
N SER A 464 -26.04 5.86 40.12
CA SER A 464 -25.14 4.86 40.71
C SER A 464 -25.89 3.79 41.51
N PHE A 465 -26.84 3.10 40.87
CA PHE A 465 -27.35 1.83 41.34
C PHE A 465 -26.19 0.85 41.19
N GLU A 466 -25.87 0.15 42.27
CA GLU A 466 -24.94 -0.97 42.31
C GLU A 466 -25.16 -1.84 41.07
N THR A 467 -24.27 -1.70 40.08
CA THR A 467 -24.40 -2.45 38.84
C THR A 467 -24.17 -3.91 39.20
N ASP A 468 -25.22 -4.72 39.12
CA ASP A 468 -25.13 -6.16 39.36
C ASP A 468 -23.98 -6.75 38.51
N LEU A 469 -23.37 -7.82 39.00
CA LEU A 469 -22.27 -8.53 38.35
C LEU A 469 -22.63 -8.88 36.90
N LEU A 470 -23.89 -9.25 36.65
CA LEU A 470 -24.37 -9.59 35.32
C LEU A 470 -24.34 -8.39 34.36
N THR A 471 -24.80 -7.21 34.80
CA THR A 471 -24.75 -5.97 34.01
C THR A 471 -23.30 -5.60 33.68
N SER A 472 -22.42 -5.69 34.68
CA SER A 472 -20.99 -5.46 34.50
C SER A 472 -20.37 -6.42 33.47
N LEU A 473 -20.71 -7.71 33.52
CA LEU A 473 -20.23 -8.71 32.55
C LEU A 473 -20.74 -8.48 31.13
N LYS A 474 -22.00 -8.07 30.97
CA LYS A 474 -22.57 -7.75 29.66
C LYS A 474 -21.88 -6.54 29.05
N LEU A 475 -21.63 -5.50 29.85
CA LEU A 475 -20.92 -4.32 29.36
C LEU A 475 -19.48 -4.63 28.95
N ILE A 476 -18.75 -5.40 29.77
CA ILE A 476 -17.41 -5.88 29.40
C ILE A 476 -17.47 -6.66 28.09
N SER A 477 -18.51 -7.49 27.91
CA SER A 477 -18.70 -8.26 26.68
C SER A 477 -18.96 -7.36 25.48
N ASN A 478 -19.82 -6.34 25.63
CA ASN A 478 -20.13 -5.34 24.60
C ASN A 478 -18.83 -4.63 24.18
N LEU A 479 -18.09 -4.08 25.13
CA LEU A 479 -16.84 -3.36 24.89
C LEU A 479 -15.79 -4.27 24.26
N LEU A 480 -15.61 -5.49 24.77
CA LEU A 480 -14.71 -6.48 24.20
C LEU A 480 -15.06 -6.80 22.74
N THR A 481 -16.35 -6.97 22.40
CA THR A 481 -16.76 -7.21 21.01
C THR A 481 -16.60 -5.99 20.13
N SER A 482 -16.85 -4.78 20.64
CA SER A 482 -16.62 -3.53 19.91
C SER A 482 -15.15 -3.38 19.54
N LEU A 483 -14.23 -3.63 20.47
CA LEU A 483 -12.79 -3.58 20.20
C LEU A 483 -12.34 -4.61 19.17
N LYS A 484 -12.93 -5.81 19.17
CA LYS A 484 -12.65 -6.83 18.14
C LYS A 484 -13.14 -6.40 16.76
N LEU A 485 -14.32 -5.78 16.70
CA LEU A 485 -14.84 -5.17 15.46
C LEU A 485 -13.89 -4.07 14.98
N ILE A 486 -13.50 -3.14 15.86
CA ILE A 486 -12.56 -2.05 15.54
C ILE A 486 -11.22 -2.61 15.03
N SER A 487 -10.66 -3.61 15.72
CA SER A 487 -9.43 -4.28 15.28
C SER A 487 -9.55 -4.87 13.86
N ASN A 488 -10.71 -5.46 13.52
CA ASN A 488 -10.97 -5.98 12.17
C ASN A 488 -11.12 -4.85 11.15
N LEU A 489 -11.79 -3.75 11.49
CA LEU A 489 -11.95 -2.57 10.63
C LEU A 489 -10.61 -1.89 10.32
N LEU A 490 -9.68 -1.92 11.28
CA LEU A 490 -8.33 -1.35 11.15
C LEU A 490 -7.30 -2.32 10.54
N SER A 491 -7.68 -3.58 10.28
CA SER A 491 -6.74 -4.59 9.82
C SER A 491 -6.44 -4.44 8.31
N PRO A 492 -5.20 -4.12 7.91
CA PRO A 492 -4.83 -4.04 6.50
C PRO A 492 -4.81 -5.41 5.81
N ALA A 493 -4.84 -6.50 6.59
CA ALA A 493 -4.95 -7.85 6.05
C ALA A 493 -6.37 -8.16 5.56
N PHE A 494 -7.39 -7.48 6.09
CA PHE A 494 -8.80 -7.74 5.77
C PHE A 494 -9.45 -6.61 5.00
N GLN A 495 -9.11 -5.36 5.31
CA GLN A 495 -9.85 -4.21 4.84
C GLN A 495 -9.03 -3.37 3.85
N PRO A 496 -9.67 -2.86 2.79
CA PRO A 496 -9.00 -1.98 1.85
C PRO A 496 -8.74 -0.60 2.48
N PRO A 497 -7.74 0.15 1.99
CA PRO A 497 -7.34 1.42 2.58
C PRO A 497 -8.47 2.46 2.69
N ALA A 498 -9.42 2.45 1.75
CA ALA A 498 -10.58 3.36 1.76
C ALA A 498 -11.45 3.21 3.02
N LEU A 499 -11.60 1.99 3.54
CA LEU A 499 -12.35 1.74 4.77
C LEU A 499 -11.57 2.23 5.98
N THR A 500 -10.27 1.96 6.04
CA THR A 500 -9.43 2.47 7.12
C THR A 500 -9.42 3.99 7.17
N ALA A 501 -9.26 4.67 6.02
CA ALA A 501 -9.35 6.13 5.93
C ALA A 501 -10.70 6.64 6.43
N ARG A 502 -11.80 5.95 6.09
CA ARG A 502 -13.14 6.30 6.56
C ARG A 502 -13.30 6.17 8.07
N VAL A 503 -12.79 5.08 8.65
CA VAL A 503 -12.85 4.79 10.10
C VAL A 503 -12.01 5.81 10.89
N LEU A 504 -10.90 6.30 10.32
CA LEU A 504 -10.02 7.28 10.96
C LEU A 504 -10.40 8.74 10.67
N ALA A 505 -11.49 8.99 9.94
CA ALA A 505 -11.94 10.34 9.66
C ALA A 505 -12.35 11.11 10.94
N PRO A 506 -12.34 12.45 10.93
CA PRO A 506 -12.58 13.28 12.12
C PRO A 506 -13.92 13.06 12.81
N ASP A 507 -14.93 12.59 12.09
CA ASP A 507 -16.27 12.28 12.61
C ASP A 507 -16.36 10.90 13.30
N CYS A 508 -15.38 10.01 13.08
CA CYS A 508 -15.33 8.66 13.64
C CYS A 508 -14.25 8.52 14.74
N LEU A 509 -13.07 9.09 14.50
CA LEU A 509 -11.88 8.90 15.34
C LEU A 509 -12.10 9.22 16.82
N PRO A 510 -12.79 10.31 17.23
CA PRO A 510 -13.03 10.59 18.64
C PRO A 510 -13.83 9.50 19.35
N SER A 511 -14.87 8.97 18.70
CA SER A 511 -15.73 7.92 19.26
C SER A 511 -15.00 6.57 19.33
N LEU A 512 -14.16 6.25 18.34
CA LEU A 512 -13.27 5.08 18.41
C LEU A 512 -12.27 5.18 19.55
N THR A 513 -11.65 6.35 19.69
CA THR A 513 -10.65 6.61 20.73
C THR A 513 -11.27 6.46 22.10
N ARG A 514 -12.45 7.06 22.33
CA ARG A 514 -13.21 6.92 23.57
C ARG A 514 -13.48 5.45 23.93
N LEU A 515 -13.90 4.62 22.98
CA LEU A 515 -14.11 3.19 23.20
C LEU A 515 -12.82 2.47 23.63
N VAL A 516 -11.70 2.76 22.98
CA VAL A 516 -10.40 2.18 23.30
C VAL A 516 -9.90 2.64 24.67
N LEU A 517 -9.95 3.94 24.95
CA LEU A 517 -9.44 4.51 26.20
C LEU A 517 -10.30 4.10 27.40
N HIS A 518 -11.62 4.11 27.26
CA HIS A 518 -12.51 3.57 28.30
C HIS A 518 -12.17 2.10 28.59
N ALA A 519 -11.84 1.29 27.59
CA ALA A 519 -11.46 -0.11 27.79
C ALA A 519 -10.09 -0.29 28.45
N LEU A 520 -9.12 0.58 28.12
CA LEU A 520 -7.79 0.58 28.73
C LEU A 520 -7.85 0.96 30.21
N LEU A 521 -8.65 1.96 30.54
CA LEU A 521 -8.79 2.51 31.89
C LEU A 521 -9.88 1.81 32.72
N SER A 522 -10.57 0.82 32.15
CA SER A 522 -11.58 0.03 32.88
C SER A 522 -10.90 -0.82 33.94
N PRO A 523 -11.36 -0.78 35.20
CA PRO A 523 -10.78 -1.60 36.26
C PRO A 523 -10.94 -3.10 35.93
N PRO A 524 -9.93 -3.94 36.27
CA PRO A 524 -9.99 -5.37 36.03
C PRO A 524 -11.11 -6.01 36.86
N SER A 525 -12.24 -6.25 36.21
CA SER A 525 -13.48 -6.71 36.83
C SER A 525 -13.45 -8.21 37.16
N SER A 526 -12.51 -8.96 36.56
CA SER A 526 -12.14 -10.32 36.94
C SER A 526 -10.73 -10.66 36.43
N SER A 527 -10.03 -11.56 37.14
CA SER A 527 -8.70 -12.06 36.74
C SER A 527 -8.68 -12.85 35.42
N ALA A 528 -9.86 -13.22 34.90
CA ALA A 528 -10.03 -13.94 33.64
C ALA A 528 -10.47 -13.04 32.46
N SER A 529 -10.66 -11.73 32.71
CA SER A 529 -11.09 -10.80 31.66
C SER A 529 -9.98 -10.64 30.61
N LYS A 530 -10.34 -10.83 29.34
CA LYS A 530 -9.45 -10.56 28.20
C LYS A 530 -9.44 -9.08 27.81
N LEU A 531 -10.25 -8.25 28.46
CA LEU A 531 -10.46 -6.85 28.07
C LEU A 531 -9.15 -6.04 28.03
N PRO A 532 -8.26 -6.07 29.03
CA PRO A 532 -7.04 -5.26 29.00
C PRO A 532 -6.13 -5.62 27.82
N LEU A 533 -5.97 -6.92 27.54
CA LEU A 533 -5.16 -7.38 26.40
C LEU A 533 -5.77 -6.93 25.06
N VAL A 534 -7.08 -7.09 24.88
CA VAL A 534 -7.75 -6.69 23.63
C VAL A 534 -7.75 -5.17 23.48
N ALA A 535 -7.88 -4.41 24.58
CA ALA A 535 -7.76 -2.97 24.57
C ALA A 535 -6.36 -2.52 24.15
N ALA A 536 -5.30 -3.10 24.72
CA ALA A 536 -3.91 -2.81 24.33
C ALA A 536 -3.63 -3.16 22.86
N GLN A 537 -4.12 -4.31 22.37
CA GLN A 537 -4.00 -4.71 20.97
C GLN A 537 -4.72 -3.75 20.01
N THR A 538 -5.90 -3.30 20.41
CA THR A 538 -6.71 -2.36 19.62
C THR A 538 -6.09 -0.97 19.63
N ALA A 539 -5.55 -0.52 20.78
CA ALA A 539 -4.81 0.74 20.91
C ALA A 539 -3.57 0.77 20.01
N PHE A 540 -2.79 -0.31 19.99
CA PHE A 540 -1.63 -0.42 19.09
C PHE A 540 -2.07 -0.34 17.63
N SER A 541 -3.16 -1.04 17.27
CA SER A 541 -3.70 -1.00 15.91
C SER A 541 -4.20 0.39 15.54
N LEU A 542 -4.90 1.08 16.44
CA LEU A 542 -5.39 2.44 16.23
C LEU A 542 -4.22 3.41 16.00
N VAL A 543 -3.24 3.44 16.90
CA VAL A 543 -2.07 4.32 16.79
C VAL A 543 -1.27 4.04 15.53
N ALA A 544 -0.98 2.76 15.23
CA ALA A 544 -0.25 2.40 14.03
C ALA A 544 -0.98 2.85 12.75
N ARG A 545 -2.31 2.70 12.71
CA ARG A 545 -3.11 3.11 11.55
C ARG A 545 -3.28 4.62 11.45
N VAL A 546 -3.43 5.35 12.56
CA VAL A 546 -3.43 6.83 12.57
C VAL A 546 -2.10 7.37 12.05
N CYS A 547 -0.98 6.87 12.59
CA CYS A 547 0.35 7.30 12.15
C CYS A 547 0.60 6.99 10.66
N GLU A 548 0.04 5.89 10.14
CA GLU A 548 0.10 5.58 8.72
C GLU A 548 -0.81 6.48 7.89
N GLU A 549 -2.02 6.79 8.35
CA GLU A 549 -2.98 7.60 7.58
C GLU A 549 -2.57 9.08 7.52
N ARG A 550 -1.82 9.56 8.52
CA ARG A 550 -1.07 10.83 8.46
C ARG A 550 -0.06 10.90 7.31
N MET A 551 0.19 9.84 6.56
CA MET A 551 0.97 9.94 5.32
C MET A 551 0.17 10.50 4.15
N TYR A 552 -1.16 10.35 4.19
CA TYR A 552 -2.06 10.59 3.07
C TYR A 552 -2.99 11.77 3.32
N GLU A 553 -3.46 11.93 4.56
CA GLU A 553 -4.32 13.04 4.95
C GLU A 553 -3.57 13.98 5.91
N GLU A 554 -3.88 15.26 5.79
CA GLU A 554 -3.44 16.28 6.76
C GLU A 554 -4.31 16.18 8.01
N ASP A 555 -3.71 16.36 9.18
CA ASP A 555 -4.42 16.47 10.47
C ASP A 555 -5.23 15.23 10.94
N VAL A 556 -4.78 14.02 10.61
CA VAL A 556 -5.36 12.80 11.21
C VAL A 556 -4.85 12.64 12.64
N GLY A 557 -5.73 12.85 13.63
CA GLY A 557 -5.36 12.80 15.05
C GLY A 557 -4.42 13.95 15.40
N GLY A 558 -4.97 15.07 15.86
CA GLY A 558 -4.18 16.25 16.23
C GLY A 558 -3.46 16.09 17.58
N GLU A 559 -2.85 17.19 18.03
CA GLU A 559 -2.11 17.27 19.29
C GLU A 559 -2.92 16.79 20.51
N GLU A 560 -4.16 17.25 20.67
CA GLU A 560 -5.04 16.86 21.79
C GLU A 560 -5.26 15.34 21.83
N TRP A 561 -5.43 14.73 20.66
CA TRP A 561 -5.64 13.29 20.55
C TRP A 561 -4.39 12.50 20.97
N GLU A 562 -3.19 12.97 20.61
CA GLU A 562 -1.95 12.31 21.04
C GLU A 562 -1.75 12.38 22.54
N VAL A 563 -2.03 13.54 23.14
CA VAL A 563 -1.97 13.75 24.60
C VAL A 563 -2.94 12.82 25.30
N GLU A 564 -4.19 12.72 24.83
CA GLU A 564 -5.22 11.86 25.40
C GLU A 564 -4.81 10.37 25.36
N VAL A 565 -4.35 9.89 24.19
CA VAL A 565 -3.92 8.50 24.01
C VAL A 565 -2.65 8.20 24.82
N ALA A 566 -1.66 9.10 24.81
CA ALA A 566 -0.43 8.92 25.57
C ALA A 566 -0.73 8.82 27.07
N SER A 567 -1.57 9.71 27.60
CA SER A 567 -1.97 9.68 29.01
C SER A 567 -2.59 8.34 29.39
N ALA A 568 -3.59 7.89 28.62
CA ALA A 568 -4.30 6.66 28.91
C ALA A 568 -3.42 5.41 28.76
N VAL A 569 -2.47 5.40 27.82
CA VAL A 569 -1.52 4.30 27.65
C VAL A 569 -0.51 4.26 28.80
N VAL A 570 0.01 5.40 29.25
CA VAL A 570 0.92 5.47 30.40
C VAL A 570 0.22 5.08 31.70
N GLU A 571 -1.02 5.53 31.89
CA GLU A 571 -1.85 5.12 33.02
C GLU A 571 -2.16 3.62 32.97
N ALA A 572 -2.51 3.05 31.82
CA ALA A 572 -2.71 1.62 31.67
C ALA A 572 -1.42 0.80 31.89
N LEU A 573 -0.26 1.34 31.51
CA LEU A 573 1.05 0.74 31.83
C LEU A 573 1.27 0.73 33.35
N GLY A 574 1.01 1.84 34.05
CA GLY A 574 1.12 1.91 35.51
C GLY A 574 0.08 1.06 36.24
N GLY A 575 -1.17 1.02 35.79
CA GLY A 575 -2.23 0.20 36.38
C GLY A 575 -2.02 -1.30 36.17
N ALA A 576 -1.39 -1.70 35.06
CA ALA A 576 -0.92 -3.07 34.87
C ALA A 576 0.21 -3.46 35.86
N GLU A 577 0.86 -2.47 36.49
CA GLU A 577 1.84 -2.66 37.57
C GLU A 577 1.20 -2.76 38.96
N ASP A 578 0.21 -1.91 39.26
CA ASP A 578 -0.45 -1.77 40.57
C ASP A 578 -1.53 -2.81 40.84
N GLY A 579 -1.92 -3.59 39.83
CA GLY A 579 -2.74 -4.77 40.02
C GLY A 579 -2.10 -5.69 41.07
N GLU A 580 -2.72 -5.78 42.25
CA GLU A 580 -2.49 -6.68 43.39
C GLU A 580 -2.55 -8.18 43.00
N ILE A 581 -1.74 -8.60 42.03
CA ILE A 581 -1.67 -9.96 41.52
C ILE A 581 -0.47 -10.72 42.11
N ARG A 582 0.26 -10.10 43.05
CA ARG A 582 1.26 -10.80 43.85
C ARG A 582 1.03 -10.83 45.36
N GLU A 583 0.21 -9.97 45.97
CA GLU A 583 -0.01 -10.05 47.44
C GLU A 583 -1.43 -10.31 47.98
N SER A 584 -2.56 -10.03 47.30
CA SER A 584 -3.89 -10.61 47.67
C SER A 584 -4.98 -10.15 46.69
N PRO A 585 -5.78 -11.03 46.03
CA PRO A 585 -6.53 -12.18 46.57
C PRO A 585 -6.16 -13.52 45.89
N PHE A 586 -5.06 -13.55 45.13
CA PHE A 586 -4.61 -14.76 44.43
C PHE A 586 -4.31 -15.93 45.39
N ARG A 587 -3.90 -15.67 46.63
CA ARG A 587 -3.66 -16.73 47.63
C ARG A 587 -4.93 -17.31 48.25
N SER A 588 -6.04 -16.56 48.31
CA SER A 588 -7.30 -17.06 48.90
C SER A 588 -8.16 -17.82 47.89
N PHE A 589 -8.06 -17.51 46.60
CA PHE A 589 -8.78 -18.21 45.51
C PHE A 589 -7.92 -19.16 44.67
N ALA A 590 -6.59 -19.20 44.87
CA ALA A 590 -5.68 -20.18 44.25
C ALA A 590 -6.14 -21.66 44.35
N PRO A 591 -6.83 -22.14 45.41
CA PRO A 591 -7.31 -23.51 45.43
C PRO A 591 -8.38 -23.84 44.38
N PHE A 592 -9.04 -22.82 43.81
CA PHE A 592 -10.20 -22.97 42.91
C PHE A 592 -9.89 -22.69 41.43
N LEU A 593 -8.73 -22.10 41.11
CA LEU A 593 -8.31 -21.84 39.74
C LEU A 593 -7.36 -22.93 39.25
N SER A 594 -7.65 -23.50 38.07
CA SER A 594 -6.72 -24.43 37.40
C SER A 594 -5.38 -23.73 37.13
N MET A 595 -4.26 -24.44 37.26
CA MET A 595 -2.91 -23.97 36.89
C MET A 595 -2.87 -23.34 35.48
N LYS A 596 -3.73 -23.83 34.56
CA LYS A 596 -3.90 -23.28 33.22
C LYS A 596 -4.51 -21.86 33.21
N GLY A 597 -5.44 -21.56 34.13
CA GLY A 597 -6.08 -20.25 34.25
C GLY A 597 -5.13 -19.18 34.78
N VAL A 598 -4.29 -19.53 35.77
CA VAL A 598 -3.25 -18.63 36.30
C VAL A 598 -2.22 -18.29 35.21
N LEU A 599 -1.76 -19.30 34.46
CA LEU A 599 -0.80 -19.10 33.37
C LEU A 599 -1.37 -18.18 32.26
N ILE A 600 -2.64 -18.36 31.88
CA ILE A 600 -3.31 -17.51 30.88
C ILE A 600 -3.39 -16.05 31.35
N ALA A 601 -3.68 -15.81 32.63
CA ALA A 601 -3.76 -14.45 33.17
C ALA A 601 -2.39 -13.75 33.17
N VAL A 602 -1.34 -14.44 33.62
CA VAL A 602 0.03 -13.90 33.64
C VAL A 602 0.52 -13.59 32.23
N VAL A 603 0.38 -14.53 31.30
CA VAL A 603 0.77 -14.33 29.88
C VAL A 603 -0.06 -13.21 29.25
N GLY A 604 -1.34 -13.09 29.61
CA GLY A 604 -2.21 -12.02 29.12
C GLY A 604 -1.76 -10.63 29.55
N ILE A 605 -1.26 -10.47 30.77
CA ILE A 605 -0.74 -9.20 31.29
C ILE A 605 0.58 -8.83 30.60
N GLU A 606 1.51 -9.78 30.48
CA GLU A 606 2.78 -9.55 29.77
C GLU A 606 2.55 -9.10 28.32
N LEU A 607 1.65 -9.78 27.60
CA LEU A 607 1.26 -9.40 26.24
C LEU A 607 0.57 -8.03 26.18
N ALA A 608 -0.25 -7.68 27.17
CA ALA A 608 -0.88 -6.36 27.22
C ALA A 608 0.17 -5.26 27.38
N VAL A 609 1.11 -5.42 28.31
CA VAL A 609 2.24 -4.50 28.53
C VAL A 609 3.12 -4.37 27.28
N HIS A 610 3.36 -5.49 26.57
CA HIS A 610 4.06 -5.46 25.29
C HIS A 610 3.34 -4.58 24.26
N HIS A 611 2.02 -4.76 24.08
CA HIS A 611 1.25 -3.94 23.15
C HIS A 611 1.14 -2.47 23.56
N LEU A 612 1.04 -2.17 24.87
CA LEU A 612 1.05 -0.79 25.36
C LEU A 612 2.40 -0.12 25.11
N THR A 613 3.50 -0.83 25.34
CA THR A 613 4.86 -0.34 25.02
C THR A 613 5.01 -0.07 23.52
N ASN A 614 4.53 -0.99 22.67
CA ASN A 614 4.51 -0.79 21.22
C ASN A 614 3.67 0.44 20.83
N THR A 615 2.55 0.65 21.52
CA THR A 615 1.62 1.76 21.28
C THR A 615 2.31 3.09 21.60
N LEU A 616 2.85 3.23 22.81
CA LEU A 616 3.56 4.43 23.25
C LEU A 616 4.78 4.70 22.37
N GLY A 617 5.61 3.68 22.12
CA GLY A 617 6.79 3.81 21.28
C GLY A 617 6.46 4.26 19.86
N THR A 618 5.43 3.67 19.24
CA THR A 618 4.98 4.05 17.89
C THR A 618 4.43 5.47 17.86
N LEU A 619 3.59 5.83 18.85
CA LEU A 619 3.00 7.16 18.95
C LEU A 619 4.10 8.21 19.04
N LEU A 620 5.03 8.06 19.99
CA LEU A 620 6.10 9.02 20.21
C LEU A 620 7.09 9.08 19.05
N PHE A 621 7.47 7.93 18.49
CA PHE A 621 8.48 7.87 17.43
C PHE A 621 7.98 8.53 16.14
N LEU A 622 6.68 8.46 15.86
CA LEU A 622 6.05 9.02 14.66
C LEU A 622 5.25 10.31 14.91
N SER A 623 5.31 10.85 16.13
CA SER A 623 4.52 12.02 16.51
C SER A 623 5.08 13.29 15.84
N PRO A 624 4.26 14.06 15.12
CA PRO A 624 4.60 15.42 14.70
C PRO A 624 4.47 16.44 15.84
N HIS A 625 3.83 16.08 16.96
CA HIS A 625 3.59 16.93 18.14
C HIS A 625 4.37 16.48 19.38
N PHE A 626 5.55 15.87 19.17
CA PHE A 626 6.32 15.25 20.25
C PHE A 626 6.62 16.22 21.40
N ALA A 627 6.92 17.49 21.09
CA ALA A 627 7.20 18.52 22.08
C ALA A 627 6.02 18.73 23.07
N SER A 628 4.78 18.67 22.58
CA SER A 628 3.58 18.79 23.40
C SER A 628 3.37 17.57 24.29
N VAL A 629 3.55 16.38 23.73
CA VAL A 629 3.42 15.12 24.48
C VAL A 629 4.52 14.98 25.53
N GLN A 630 5.74 15.46 25.25
CA GLN A 630 6.87 15.35 26.16
C GLN A 630 6.60 15.96 27.54
N SER A 631 6.02 17.17 27.59
CA SER A 631 5.69 17.84 28.86
C SER A 631 4.74 16.98 29.72
N LEU A 632 3.79 16.29 29.08
CA LEU A 632 2.91 15.33 29.75
C LEU A 632 3.68 14.11 30.26
N LEU A 633 4.59 13.54 29.46
CA LEU A 633 5.34 12.34 29.84
C LEU A 633 6.18 12.56 31.09
N GLU A 634 6.73 13.76 31.26
CA GLU A 634 7.47 14.18 32.46
C GLU A 634 6.54 14.25 33.69
N VAL A 635 5.35 14.85 33.55
CA VAL A 635 4.34 14.93 34.62
C VAL A 635 3.84 13.55 35.04
N LEU A 636 3.68 12.63 34.09
CA LEU A 636 3.24 11.25 34.34
C LEU A 636 4.37 10.33 34.84
N GLU A 637 5.58 10.86 35.06
CA GLU A 637 6.76 10.10 35.46
C GLU A 637 7.01 8.87 34.54
N THR A 638 6.79 9.04 33.24
CA THR A 638 6.72 7.93 32.28
C THR A 638 7.99 7.08 32.27
N ASP A 639 9.18 7.68 32.46
CA ASP A 639 10.42 6.91 32.56
C ASP A 639 10.43 5.97 33.78
N ALA A 640 9.86 6.38 34.91
CA ALA A 640 9.80 5.56 36.11
C ALA A 640 8.87 4.36 35.90
N VAL A 641 7.72 4.57 35.25
CA VAL A 641 6.81 3.49 34.81
C VAL A 641 7.57 2.53 33.90
N LEU A 642 8.17 3.03 32.81
CA LEU A 642 8.89 2.18 31.86
C LEU A 642 10.11 1.46 32.48
N ALA A 643 10.76 2.04 33.50
CA ALA A 643 11.83 1.38 34.24
C ALA A 643 11.34 0.11 34.94
N ARG A 644 10.17 0.20 35.60
CA ARG A 644 9.53 -0.94 36.27
C ARG A 644 9.04 -1.98 35.27
N VAL A 645 8.51 -1.54 34.13
CA VAL A 645 8.19 -2.43 33.00
C VAL A 645 9.43 -3.20 32.56
N GLU A 646 10.56 -2.52 32.30
CA GLU A 646 11.80 -3.11 31.80
C GLU A 646 12.34 -4.25 32.69
N GLU A 647 12.28 -4.06 34.02
CA GLU A 647 12.72 -5.06 35.00
C GLU A 647 11.95 -6.38 34.89
N ARG A 648 10.67 -6.28 34.53
CA ARG A 648 9.73 -7.40 34.47
C ARG A 648 9.59 -7.98 33.06
N THR A 649 10.00 -7.27 32.02
CA THR A 649 9.92 -7.76 30.64
C THR A 649 11.02 -8.80 30.33
N GLY A 650 10.67 -9.78 29.49
CA GLY A 650 11.59 -10.76 28.95
C GLY A 650 12.67 -10.14 28.05
N LYS A 651 13.78 -10.87 27.85
CA LYS A 651 14.99 -10.39 27.16
C LYS A 651 14.72 -9.86 25.74
N ALA A 652 13.75 -10.42 25.02
CA ALA A 652 13.44 -10.05 23.63
C ALA A 652 12.73 -8.69 23.51
N GLU A 653 11.91 -8.32 24.49
CA GLU A 653 11.10 -7.10 24.48
C GLU A 653 11.76 -5.96 25.26
N ARG A 654 12.72 -6.29 26.13
CA ARG A 654 13.47 -5.33 26.94
C ARG A 654 14.19 -4.25 26.12
N GLU A 655 14.74 -4.61 24.96
CA GLU A 655 15.44 -3.62 24.11
C GLU A 655 14.47 -2.58 23.54
N LEU A 656 13.24 -2.98 23.21
CA LEU A 656 12.22 -2.04 22.77
C LEU A 656 11.83 -1.10 23.91
N VAL A 657 11.60 -1.63 25.11
CA VAL A 657 11.29 -0.79 26.29
C VAL A 657 12.41 0.24 26.52
N ARG A 658 13.68 -0.17 26.43
CA ARG A 658 14.83 0.76 26.54
C ARG A 658 14.86 1.82 25.45
N GLU A 659 14.52 1.48 24.22
CA GLU A 659 14.41 2.45 23.14
C GLU A 659 13.30 3.47 23.40
N VAL A 660 12.12 3.02 23.86
CA VAL A 660 11.04 3.92 24.27
C VAL A 660 11.48 4.81 25.45
N ARG A 661 12.20 4.27 26.43
CA ARG A 661 12.77 5.07 27.54
C ARG A 661 13.76 6.11 27.05
N ARG A 662 14.65 5.76 26.11
CA ARG A 662 15.60 6.72 25.50
C ARG A 662 14.85 7.83 24.79
N LEU A 663 13.78 7.49 24.09
CA LEU A 663 12.91 8.45 23.40
C LEU A 663 12.27 9.43 24.40
N VAL A 664 11.66 8.92 25.47
CA VAL A 664 11.08 9.72 26.57
C VAL A 664 12.11 10.65 27.21
N LYS A 665 13.37 10.19 27.40
CA LYS A 665 14.46 10.98 28.00
C LYS A 665 15.10 12.01 27.09
N SER A 666 14.93 11.89 25.78
CA SER A 666 15.68 12.70 24.81
C SER A 666 15.35 14.20 24.85
N GLY A 667 14.36 14.60 25.64
CA GLY A 667 14.23 15.99 26.07
C GLY A 667 13.80 16.97 24.98
N GLY A 668 13.44 16.50 23.79
CA GLY A 668 13.18 17.37 22.64
C GLY A 668 14.45 18.04 22.09
N GLU A 669 15.63 17.72 22.63
CA GLU A 669 16.92 18.15 22.08
C GLU A 669 17.36 17.19 20.98
N ALA A 670 16.88 17.47 19.77
CA ALA A 670 17.54 17.09 18.54
C ALA A 670 17.31 18.11 17.44
#